data_AF-A0A5S4GPD7-F1
#
_entry.id   AF-A0A5S4GPD7-F1
#
_cell.length_a   1.000
_cell.length_b   1.000
_cell.length_c   1.000
_cell.angle_alpha   90.00
_cell.angle_beta   90.00
_cell.angle_gamma   90.00
#
_symmetry.space_group_name_H-M   'P 1'
#
loop_
_entity.id
_entity.type
_entity.pdbx_description
1 polymer ?
#
loop_
_entity_poly.entity_id
_entity_poly.type
_entity_poly.pdbx_seq_one_letter_code
_entity_poly.pdbx_strand_id
1 'polypeptide(L)'
;MTALTRRINPFLLPAATSSRFILLVSITLSAAGSSYDRVLGGATGWLEAYGRCNRDGDAAAAAGTAAQDLSTAYLACVRAVSLDRAAAGLGAMVMVTAAIVLLSAARPWLTIKRQNLRHADAAAYAGLHALVGELARAEGVARLPTLLLDTNRGAPGGRAFGGFGRSYLRLNIGTLHRARRTGDDRELRTIVLHELAHVRNRDVELTNLTLASVWVFGGLVGLPLLLYTALREPARLLDVGLRTAAATALVVVLAAAVLRARESYADVRADMARQWLPPAPAAPEAAGPAAALERSSTQERTTAFPGRGRVITWLRAAVPLHPSDEFRATIIQRPGDLMRWMPAEALGAGVAFGLGTVHLTEVVRLWFGGTAAEARLAMFLAALLYAVPCTAIVLAGAYRAALRAMASGDRPPYGLLPGCALAAGLLAGLLAAPSQAGRSWLALLTARPPISVAMVVILLVLCTALCRWSSVTAAAWLPVARARSLVPAYLGGVVPATLVCGACFPAWIQATEIATATGNLENGLVALGTTLFDAGALTGLLVAALYPLAAWLRHREPAPGRALWTHTPAPVALPRLRVRPVAALAPAAVLASAALLLEVLTPRPLLAGVLGGVTAPPGSTDYNRFLQYLALLALWLILLEVVAALVSAAVGGAHLLGFSHATLAAVTAGGALMAVVLAEPLVLMCGAPGGCAAGWLVPQLGIAFMMTAVVGVPAGVLGAGLAGAIRVPIRLLVRERAYRPPPAPRTWLRRALAVTALIATLTWSAVMVPVWALEHGLVSPARLPTGTDAVTNVPAPGSPGLRAALTACPGEMRLSVDTIFTDATAYYWATTFARLAESDRPFLAALGREGYARLRDHSGDERPLASAVSRYCQLLGAGSP
;
A
#
# COMPACT_ATOMS: atom_id res chain seq x y z
N MET A 1 -5.18 -13.30 -46.96
CA MET A 1 -4.54 -12.32 -46.06
C MET A 1 -4.79 -12.73 -44.62
N THR A 2 -3.92 -13.57 -44.09
CA THR A 2 -3.89 -13.93 -42.66
C THR A 2 -3.60 -12.66 -41.88
N ALA A 3 -4.51 -12.26 -40.99
CA ALA A 3 -4.30 -11.10 -40.15
C ALA A 3 -2.99 -11.31 -39.39
N LEU A 4 -1.95 -10.55 -39.77
CA LEU A 4 -0.77 -10.33 -38.93
C LEU A 4 -1.31 -9.84 -37.60
N THR A 5 -1.51 -10.76 -36.67
CA THR A 5 -2.01 -10.48 -35.32
C THR A 5 -1.05 -9.48 -34.74
N ARG A 6 -1.51 -8.23 -34.63
CA ARG A 6 -0.71 -7.07 -34.23
C ARG A 6 -0.01 -7.40 -32.92
N ARG A 7 1.31 -7.59 -32.97
CA ARG A 7 2.09 -7.94 -31.78
C ARG A 7 2.23 -6.70 -30.91
N ILE A 8 1.77 -6.81 -29.67
CA ILE A 8 1.86 -5.74 -28.68
C ILE A 8 3.29 -5.71 -28.15
N ASN A 9 3.88 -4.52 -28.07
CA ASN A 9 5.17 -4.32 -27.42
C ASN A 9 5.00 -4.32 -25.88
N PRO A 10 5.47 -5.35 -25.15
CA PRO A 10 5.29 -5.44 -23.70
C PRO A 10 6.22 -4.51 -22.91
N PHE A 11 7.11 -3.76 -23.58
CA PHE A 11 8.11 -2.86 -22.97
C PHE A 11 7.64 -1.40 -22.86
N LEU A 12 6.39 -1.10 -23.22
CA LEU A 12 5.81 0.25 -23.10
C LEU A 12 5.51 0.65 -21.65
N LEU A 13 5.42 -0.34 -20.76
CA LEU A 13 5.12 -0.20 -19.34
C LEU A 13 6.21 -0.92 -18.50
N PRO A 14 6.31 -0.62 -17.20
CA PRO A 14 7.19 -1.39 -16.31
C PRO A 14 6.94 -2.90 -16.44
N ALA A 15 8.03 -3.65 -16.59
CA ALA A 15 7.96 -5.10 -16.76
C ALA A 15 7.52 -5.81 -15.47
N ALA A 16 6.89 -6.98 -15.61
CA ALA A 16 6.51 -7.82 -14.48
C ALA A 16 7.71 -8.19 -13.57
N THR A 17 8.90 -8.26 -14.15
CA THR A 17 10.17 -8.51 -13.44
C THR A 17 10.42 -7.46 -12.36
N SER A 18 10.22 -6.18 -12.66
CA SER A 18 10.41 -5.09 -11.69
C SER A 18 9.43 -5.19 -10.53
N SER A 19 8.14 -5.42 -10.81
CA SER A 19 7.10 -5.58 -9.78
C SER A 19 7.42 -6.75 -8.83
N ARG A 20 7.80 -7.90 -9.38
CA ARG A 20 8.14 -9.09 -8.58
C ARG A 20 9.44 -8.93 -7.78
N PHE A 21 10.40 -8.18 -8.32
CA PHE A 21 11.63 -7.88 -7.59
C PHE A 21 11.38 -6.91 -6.44
N ILE A 22 10.54 -5.88 -6.63
CA ILE A 22 10.12 -5.00 -5.54
C ILE A 22 9.48 -5.82 -4.42
N LEU A 23 8.58 -6.77 -4.74
CA LEU A 23 8.01 -7.69 -3.76
C LEU A 23 9.06 -8.47 -2.98
N LEU A 24 10.01 -9.08 -3.69
CA LEU A 24 11.09 -9.85 -3.09
C LEU A 24 11.88 -9.02 -2.08
N VAL A 25 12.26 -7.80 -2.46
CA VAL A 25 13.02 -6.89 -1.58
C VAL A 25 12.17 -6.46 -0.39
N SER A 26 10.92 -6.03 -0.61
CA SER A 26 10.03 -5.61 0.48
C SER A 26 9.81 -6.71 1.52
N ILE A 27 9.56 -7.94 1.09
CA ILE A 27 9.39 -9.09 2.01
C ILE A 27 10.70 -9.42 2.73
N THR A 28 11.83 -9.42 2.00
CA THR A 28 13.14 -9.70 2.59
C THR A 28 13.49 -8.70 3.68
N LEU A 29 13.26 -7.40 3.45
CA LEU A 29 13.57 -6.34 4.42
C LEU A 29 12.58 -6.31 5.59
N SER A 30 11.28 -6.52 5.34
CA SER A 30 10.27 -6.62 6.41
C SER A 30 10.60 -7.77 7.37
N ALA A 31 10.90 -8.94 6.80
CA ALA A 31 11.29 -10.11 7.57
C ALA A 31 12.61 -9.89 8.31
N ALA A 32 13.61 -9.26 7.68
CA ALA A 32 14.88 -8.93 8.34
C ALA A 32 14.66 -8.07 9.58
N GLY A 33 13.96 -6.93 9.45
CA GLY A 33 13.70 -6.04 10.58
C GLY A 33 12.95 -6.75 11.72
N SER A 34 11.89 -7.49 11.39
CA SER A 34 11.10 -8.22 12.38
C SER A 34 11.86 -9.39 13.06
N SER A 35 12.76 -10.04 12.35
CA SER A 35 13.56 -11.16 12.88
C SER A 35 14.65 -10.66 13.82
N TYR A 36 15.36 -9.61 13.42
CA TYR A 36 16.43 -9.02 14.22
C TYR A 36 15.91 -8.30 15.46
N ASP A 37 14.70 -7.76 15.43
CA ASP A 37 14.02 -7.26 16.62
C ASP A 37 13.95 -8.34 17.72
N ARG A 38 13.68 -9.60 17.36
CA ARG A 38 13.67 -10.72 18.31
C ARG A 38 15.05 -11.23 18.67
N VAL A 39 15.92 -11.43 17.68
CA VAL A 39 17.28 -11.98 17.90
C VAL A 39 18.11 -11.03 18.76
N LEU A 40 18.16 -9.74 18.39
CA LEU A 40 18.85 -8.72 19.18
C LEU A 40 18.06 -8.44 20.47
N GLY A 41 16.72 -8.45 20.40
CA GLY A 41 15.78 -8.70 21.50
C GLY A 41 16.37 -9.33 22.74
N GLY A 42 16.57 -10.64 22.69
CA GLY A 42 17.11 -11.37 23.82
C GLY A 42 18.63 -11.51 23.84
N ALA A 43 19.37 -11.15 22.78
CA ALA A 43 20.83 -11.13 22.84
C ALA A 43 21.36 -9.90 23.61
N THR A 44 20.76 -8.73 23.40
CA THR A 44 21.11 -7.46 24.06
C THR A 44 20.32 -7.24 25.36
N GLY A 45 19.26 -8.01 25.58
CA GLY A 45 18.45 -7.94 26.78
C GLY A 45 17.52 -6.73 26.83
N TRP A 46 16.94 -6.28 25.70
CA TRP A 46 16.00 -5.14 25.72
C TRP A 46 14.84 -5.37 26.69
N LEU A 47 14.32 -6.60 26.79
CA LEU A 47 13.30 -6.97 27.78
C LEU A 47 13.79 -6.77 29.22
N GLU A 48 15.04 -7.11 29.48
CA GLU A 48 15.67 -6.88 30.78
C GLU A 48 15.88 -5.39 31.03
N ALA A 49 16.25 -4.61 30.01
CA ALA A 49 16.39 -3.16 30.09
C ALA A 49 15.05 -2.48 30.39
N TYR A 50 13.96 -2.89 29.74
CA TYR A 50 12.61 -2.48 30.10
C TYR A 50 12.24 -2.88 31.53
N GLY A 51 12.61 -4.09 31.96
CA GLY A 51 12.45 -4.55 33.33
C GLY A 51 13.24 -3.71 34.35
N ARG A 52 14.45 -3.24 33.99
CA ARG A 52 15.23 -2.29 34.79
C ARG A 52 14.51 -0.95 34.90
N CYS A 53 14.02 -0.37 33.80
CA CYS A 53 13.22 0.86 33.85
C CYS A 53 12.02 0.72 34.81
N ASN A 54 11.33 -0.43 34.80
CA ASN A 54 10.22 -0.69 35.72
C ASN A 54 10.69 -0.77 37.19
N ARG A 55 11.79 -1.49 37.48
CA ARG A 55 12.33 -1.61 38.84
C ARG A 55 12.85 -0.29 39.38
N ASP A 56 13.55 0.48 38.55
CA ASP A 56 14.10 1.79 38.92
C ASP A 56 12.96 2.78 39.18
N GLY A 57 11.89 2.72 38.38
CA GLY A 57 10.67 3.47 38.62
C GLY A 57 9.99 3.10 39.94
N ASP A 58 9.87 1.80 40.25
CA ASP A 58 9.32 1.33 41.54
C ASP A 58 10.19 1.76 42.73
N ALA A 59 11.52 1.67 42.61
CA ALA A 59 12.45 2.05 43.66
C ALA A 59 12.43 3.56 43.92
N ALA A 60 12.45 4.38 42.86
CA ALA A 60 12.37 5.83 42.98
C ALA A 60 11.02 6.28 43.57
N ALA A 61 9.93 5.59 43.22
CA ALA A 61 8.60 5.85 43.77
C ALA A 61 8.51 5.47 45.25
N ALA A 62 9.10 4.33 45.65
CA ALA A 62 9.21 3.93 47.04
C ALA A 62 10.07 4.91 47.87
N ALA A 63 11.06 5.55 47.24
CA ALA A 63 11.87 6.60 47.85
C ALA A 63 11.17 7.98 47.93
N GLY A 64 9.91 8.09 47.50
CA GLY A 64 9.13 9.32 47.59
C GLY A 64 9.46 10.37 46.52
N THR A 65 10.06 9.97 45.39
CA THR A 65 10.31 10.89 44.26
C THR A 65 8.97 11.43 43.72
N ALA A 66 8.92 12.71 43.36
CA ALA A 66 7.72 13.32 42.80
C ALA A 66 7.27 12.61 41.51
N ALA A 67 5.97 12.42 41.34
CA ALA A 67 5.42 11.66 40.22
C ALA A 67 5.75 12.23 38.84
N GLN A 68 5.91 13.56 38.72
CA GLN A 68 6.36 14.18 37.49
C GLN A 68 7.79 13.74 37.13
N ASP A 69 8.70 13.78 38.09
CA ASP A 69 10.10 13.38 37.90
C ASP A 69 10.19 11.88 37.63
N LEU A 70 9.38 11.07 38.34
CA LEU A 70 9.23 9.63 38.09
C LEU A 70 8.81 9.34 36.66
N SER A 71 7.74 9.98 36.18
CA SER A 71 7.22 9.75 34.82
C SER A 71 8.22 10.19 33.75
N THR A 72 8.90 11.31 33.98
CA THR A 72 9.90 11.85 33.04
C THR A 72 11.12 10.93 32.97
N ALA A 73 11.65 10.51 34.13
CA ALA A 73 12.78 9.58 34.21
C ALA A 73 12.43 8.21 33.60
N TYR A 74 11.24 7.68 33.92
CA TYR A 74 10.76 6.42 33.35
C TYR A 74 10.61 6.47 31.83
N LEU A 75 9.92 7.50 31.31
CA LEU A 75 9.74 7.66 29.87
C LEU A 75 11.08 7.89 29.16
N ALA A 76 12.03 8.60 29.77
CA ALA A 76 13.37 8.77 29.24
C ALA A 76 14.11 7.42 29.16
N CYS A 77 14.06 6.59 30.21
CA CYS A 77 14.62 5.24 30.24
C CYS A 77 14.01 4.37 29.13
N VAL A 78 12.69 4.29 29.09
CA VAL A 78 11.93 3.51 28.10
C VAL A 78 12.19 4.00 26.68
N ARG A 79 12.31 5.33 26.47
CA ARG A 79 12.62 5.92 25.17
C ARG A 79 14.03 5.55 24.72
N ALA A 80 15.03 5.56 25.60
CA ALA A 80 16.38 5.13 25.26
C ALA A 80 16.38 3.67 24.75
N VAL A 81 15.76 2.76 25.52
CA VAL A 81 15.61 1.35 25.12
C VAL A 81 14.82 1.21 23.80
N SER A 82 13.79 2.04 23.60
CA SER A 82 12.99 2.08 22.38
C SER A 82 13.81 2.51 21.15
N LEU A 83 14.63 3.55 21.29
CA LEU A 83 15.47 4.06 20.21
C LEU A 83 16.55 3.06 19.83
N ASP A 84 17.17 2.40 20.80
CA ASP A 84 18.16 1.38 20.52
C ASP A 84 17.55 0.17 19.80
N ARG A 85 16.34 -0.25 20.22
CA ARG A 85 15.56 -1.29 19.54
C ARG A 85 15.20 -0.89 18.10
N ALA A 86 14.75 0.35 17.89
CA ALA A 86 14.43 0.87 16.55
C ALA A 86 15.68 0.95 15.66
N ALA A 87 16.80 1.43 16.20
CA ALA A 87 18.09 1.50 15.52
C ALA A 87 18.61 0.10 15.15
N ALA A 88 18.42 -0.90 16.01
CA ALA A 88 18.73 -2.29 15.70
C ALA A 88 17.89 -2.84 14.53
N GLY A 89 16.57 -2.57 14.52
CA GLY A 89 15.69 -2.97 13.41
C GLY A 89 16.09 -2.34 12.07
N LEU A 90 16.35 -1.02 12.06
CA LEU A 90 16.83 -0.30 10.87
C LEU A 90 18.23 -0.76 10.45
N GLY A 91 19.13 -0.93 11.41
CA GLY A 91 20.49 -1.43 11.20
C GLY A 91 20.49 -2.80 10.54
N ALA A 92 19.58 -3.69 10.95
CA ALA A 92 19.39 -4.99 10.31
C ALA A 92 18.93 -4.88 8.85
N MET A 93 17.98 -4.00 8.55
CA MET A 93 17.54 -3.76 7.17
C MET A 93 18.68 -3.21 6.30
N VAL A 94 19.46 -2.26 6.82
CA VAL A 94 20.63 -1.67 6.15
C VAL A 94 21.69 -2.74 5.92
N MET A 95 22.02 -3.54 6.93
CA MET A 95 22.99 -4.63 6.84
C MET A 95 22.58 -5.68 5.81
N VAL A 96 21.32 -6.13 5.81
CA VAL A 96 20.80 -7.08 4.82
C VAL A 96 20.85 -6.48 3.41
N THR A 97 20.46 -5.22 3.24
CA THR A 97 20.56 -4.52 1.94
C THR A 97 22.00 -4.44 1.46
N ALA A 98 22.93 -4.04 2.34
CA ALA A 98 24.35 -3.96 2.05
C ALA A 98 24.92 -5.33 1.66
N ALA A 99 24.57 -6.39 2.39
CA ALA A 99 24.99 -7.76 2.08
C ALA A 99 24.46 -8.22 0.71
N ILE A 100 23.20 -7.92 0.37
CA ILE A 100 22.62 -8.23 -0.95
C ILE A 100 23.40 -7.51 -2.06
N VAL A 101 23.68 -6.21 -1.88
CA VAL A 101 24.41 -5.39 -2.85
C VAL A 101 25.85 -5.88 -3.01
N LEU A 102 26.57 -6.13 -1.91
CA LEU A 102 27.95 -6.60 -1.92
C LEU A 102 28.07 -7.99 -2.56
N LEU A 103 27.19 -8.93 -2.20
CA LEU A 103 27.17 -10.27 -2.80
C LEU A 103 26.84 -10.20 -4.30
N SER A 104 25.90 -9.33 -4.68
CA SER A 104 25.55 -9.08 -6.09
C SER A 104 26.73 -8.49 -6.87
N ALA A 105 27.45 -7.52 -6.28
CA ALA A 105 28.62 -6.87 -6.87
C ALA A 105 29.83 -7.82 -7.01
N ALA A 106 30.06 -8.71 -6.04
CA ALA A 106 31.17 -9.65 -6.05
C ALA A 106 30.95 -10.82 -7.04
N ARG A 107 29.69 -11.13 -7.36
CA ARG A 107 29.32 -12.32 -8.12
C ARG A 107 29.92 -12.42 -9.54
N PRO A 108 29.99 -11.35 -10.35
CA PRO A 108 30.64 -11.41 -11.66
C PRO A 108 32.12 -11.81 -11.57
N TRP A 109 32.86 -11.21 -10.63
CA TRP A 109 34.26 -11.55 -10.40
C TRP A 109 34.43 -13.01 -9.96
N LEU A 110 33.62 -13.47 -9.02
CA LEU A 110 33.60 -14.87 -8.59
C LEU A 110 33.28 -15.81 -9.75
N THR A 111 32.37 -15.42 -10.66
CA THR A 111 32.00 -16.23 -11.82
C THR A 111 33.16 -16.34 -12.80
N ILE A 112 33.82 -15.23 -13.14
CA ILE A 112 35.00 -15.19 -14.03
C ILE A 112 36.12 -16.07 -13.46
N LYS A 113 36.45 -15.87 -12.18
CA LYS A 113 37.52 -16.61 -11.51
C LYS A 113 37.22 -18.11 -11.40
N ARG A 114 36.02 -18.48 -10.95
CA ARG A 114 35.65 -19.90 -10.72
C ARG A 114 35.46 -20.69 -12.01
N GLN A 115 35.10 -20.03 -13.12
CA GLN A 115 34.90 -20.69 -14.41
C GLN A 115 36.11 -20.54 -15.34
N ASN A 116 37.18 -19.87 -14.89
CA ASN A 116 38.38 -19.57 -15.68
C ASN A 116 38.03 -18.94 -17.04
N LEU A 117 37.10 -17.98 -17.04
CA LEU A 117 36.62 -17.35 -18.27
C LEU A 117 37.75 -16.50 -18.86
N ARG A 118 37.96 -16.64 -20.17
CA ARG A 118 39.00 -15.90 -20.90
C ARG A 118 38.38 -14.81 -21.75
N HIS A 119 39.06 -13.68 -21.89
CA HIS A 119 38.63 -12.67 -22.84
C HIS A 119 38.71 -13.20 -24.27
N ALA A 120 37.68 -12.93 -25.08
CA ALA A 120 37.75 -13.20 -26.52
C ALA A 120 38.67 -12.16 -27.15
N ASP A 121 39.90 -12.56 -27.52
CA ASP A 121 40.84 -11.67 -28.19
C ASP A 121 40.21 -11.06 -29.46
N ALA A 122 40.30 -9.74 -29.60
CA ALA A 122 39.68 -9.02 -30.69
C ALA A 122 40.31 -9.36 -32.04
N ALA A 123 41.61 -9.66 -32.07
CA ALA A 123 42.30 -10.05 -33.30
C ALA A 123 41.93 -11.48 -33.70
N ALA A 124 42.02 -12.45 -32.78
CA ALA A 124 41.69 -13.85 -33.06
C ALA A 124 40.20 -14.08 -33.36
N TYR A 125 39.30 -13.25 -32.82
CA TYR A 125 37.84 -13.41 -32.96
C TYR A 125 37.18 -12.17 -33.58
N ALA A 126 37.83 -11.50 -34.54
CA ALA A 126 37.33 -10.27 -35.15
C ALA A 126 35.89 -10.41 -35.72
N GLY A 127 35.60 -11.52 -36.40
CA GLY A 127 34.26 -11.78 -36.94
C GLY A 127 33.18 -11.92 -35.86
N LEU A 128 33.52 -12.48 -34.70
CA LEU A 128 32.60 -12.59 -33.57
C LEU A 128 32.33 -11.22 -32.93
N HIS A 129 33.37 -10.40 -32.74
CA HIS A 129 33.23 -9.03 -32.23
C HIS A 129 32.38 -8.18 -33.18
N ALA A 130 32.61 -8.29 -34.49
CA ALA A 130 31.80 -7.62 -35.51
C ALA A 130 30.32 -8.05 -35.45
N LEU A 131 30.07 -9.37 -35.38
CA LEU A 131 28.73 -9.94 -35.25
C LEU A 131 28.02 -9.44 -33.99
N VAL A 132 28.66 -9.52 -32.83
CA VAL A 132 28.07 -9.02 -31.57
C VAL A 132 27.83 -7.51 -31.64
N GLY A 133 28.74 -6.76 -32.27
CA GLY A 133 28.60 -5.32 -32.49
C GLY A 133 27.42 -4.96 -33.39
N GLU A 134 27.14 -5.77 -34.43
CA GLU A 134 25.94 -5.66 -35.27
C GLU A 134 24.67 -5.94 -34.45
N LEU A 135 24.61 -7.09 -33.79
CA LEU A 135 23.43 -7.51 -33.03
C LEU A 135 23.13 -6.58 -31.84
N ALA A 136 24.15 -6.07 -31.15
CA ALA A 136 23.99 -5.13 -30.06
C ALA A 136 23.43 -3.78 -30.53
N ARG A 137 23.83 -3.31 -31.73
CA ARG A 137 23.23 -2.12 -32.36
C ARG A 137 21.77 -2.38 -32.72
N ALA A 138 21.46 -3.55 -33.27
CA ALA A 138 20.07 -3.93 -33.59
C ALA A 138 19.17 -3.98 -32.35
N GLU A 139 19.68 -4.47 -31.21
CA GLU A 139 18.98 -4.49 -29.92
C GLU A 139 18.95 -3.11 -29.20
N GLY A 140 19.70 -2.13 -29.71
CA GLY A 140 19.84 -0.81 -29.08
C GLY A 140 20.55 -0.87 -27.72
N VAL A 141 21.51 -1.78 -27.58
CA VAL A 141 22.38 -1.87 -26.39
C VAL A 141 23.39 -0.72 -26.45
N ALA A 142 23.30 0.19 -25.47
CA ALA A 142 24.10 1.43 -25.46
C ALA A 142 25.62 1.19 -25.28
N ARG A 143 26.01 0.12 -24.59
CA ARG A 143 27.40 -0.24 -24.33
C ARG A 143 27.61 -1.71 -24.62
N LEU A 144 28.57 -2.03 -25.50
CA LEU A 144 28.90 -3.40 -25.84
C LEU A 144 29.35 -4.19 -24.60
N PRO A 145 28.81 -5.40 -24.37
CA PRO A 145 29.28 -6.25 -23.29
C PRO A 145 30.68 -6.79 -23.61
N THR A 146 31.50 -6.98 -22.58
CA THR A 146 32.81 -7.61 -22.74
C THR A 146 32.63 -9.10 -23.10
N LEU A 147 33.20 -9.51 -24.23
CA LEU A 147 33.14 -10.89 -24.69
C LEU A 147 34.08 -11.80 -23.91
N LEU A 148 33.53 -12.87 -23.35
CA LEU A 148 34.25 -13.91 -22.63
C LEU A 148 33.96 -15.27 -23.26
N LEU A 149 34.97 -16.13 -23.31
CA LEU A 149 34.89 -17.51 -23.79
C LEU A 149 34.98 -18.48 -22.60
N ASP A 150 34.04 -19.42 -22.56
CA ASP A 150 34.12 -20.58 -21.69
C ASP A 150 34.72 -21.75 -22.47
N THR A 151 36.04 -21.94 -22.31
CA THR A 151 36.80 -23.00 -22.99
C THR A 151 36.57 -24.38 -22.39
N ASN A 152 35.95 -24.46 -21.22
CA ASN A 152 35.74 -25.71 -20.49
C ASN A 152 34.39 -26.36 -20.83
N ARG A 153 33.53 -25.69 -21.60
CA ARG A 153 32.20 -26.17 -21.98
C ARG A 153 32.08 -26.41 -23.48
N GLY A 154 32.11 -27.68 -23.88
CA GLY A 154 31.91 -28.11 -25.26
C GLY A 154 30.45 -28.04 -25.74
N ALA A 155 29.47 -27.89 -24.84
CA ALA A 155 28.07 -27.74 -25.19
C ALA A 155 27.78 -26.30 -25.70
N PRO A 156 27.00 -26.12 -26.79
CA PRO A 156 26.54 -24.81 -27.22
C PRO A 156 25.72 -24.11 -26.12
N GLY A 157 25.87 -22.79 -26.04
CA GLY A 157 25.21 -21.93 -25.08
C GLY A 157 25.87 -20.55 -24.99
N GLY A 158 25.14 -19.63 -24.36
CA GLY A 158 25.59 -18.29 -24.03
C GLY A 158 25.09 -17.91 -22.64
N ARG A 159 25.63 -16.82 -22.08
CA ARG A 159 25.11 -16.19 -20.88
C ARG A 159 25.58 -14.75 -20.73
N ALA A 160 24.65 -13.82 -20.56
CA ALA A 160 24.91 -12.48 -20.07
C ALA A 160 25.02 -12.49 -18.53
N PHE A 161 26.04 -11.85 -18.00
CA PHE A 161 26.20 -11.62 -16.56
C PHE A 161 27.01 -10.35 -16.30
N GLY A 162 27.05 -9.85 -15.07
CA GLY A 162 27.70 -8.56 -14.78
C GLY A 162 27.06 -7.80 -13.62
N GLY A 163 27.41 -6.54 -13.48
CA GLY A 163 26.91 -5.68 -12.41
C GLY A 163 27.25 -4.22 -12.66
N PHE A 164 26.36 -3.32 -12.22
CA PHE A 164 26.59 -1.87 -12.15
C PHE A 164 27.21 -1.26 -13.43
N GLY A 165 26.54 -1.44 -14.57
CA GLY A 165 26.98 -0.85 -15.85
C GLY A 165 28.16 -1.54 -16.53
N ARG A 166 28.63 -2.66 -15.97
CA ARG A 166 29.58 -3.58 -16.62
C ARG A 166 28.87 -4.89 -16.92
N SER A 167 28.67 -5.15 -18.22
CA SER A 167 28.06 -6.40 -18.71
C SER A 167 29.11 -7.24 -19.42
N TYR A 168 29.02 -8.55 -19.22
CA TYR A 168 29.84 -9.56 -19.86
C TYR A 168 28.93 -10.51 -20.62
N LEU A 169 29.35 -10.89 -21.82
CA LEU A 169 28.69 -11.90 -22.63
C LEU A 169 29.61 -13.11 -22.72
N ARG A 170 29.26 -14.17 -22.00
CA ARG A 170 29.95 -15.46 -22.04
C ARG A 170 29.39 -16.28 -23.20
N LEU A 171 30.26 -16.80 -24.05
CA LEU A 171 29.90 -17.80 -25.07
C LEU A 171 30.68 -19.09 -24.81
N ASN A 172 30.00 -20.22 -24.86
CA ASN A 172 30.65 -21.52 -24.77
C ASN A 172 31.40 -21.80 -26.07
N ILE A 173 32.58 -22.41 -26.00
CA ILE A 173 33.37 -22.74 -27.21
C ILE A 173 32.60 -23.67 -28.16
N GLY A 174 31.70 -24.51 -27.61
CA GLY A 174 30.79 -25.36 -28.39
C GLY A 174 29.90 -24.62 -29.38
N THR A 175 29.44 -23.41 -29.04
CA THR A 175 28.61 -22.57 -29.91
C THR A 175 29.39 -22.12 -31.14
N LEU A 176 30.64 -21.68 -30.92
CA LEU A 176 31.53 -21.22 -31.98
C LEU A 176 31.96 -22.37 -32.89
N HIS A 177 32.29 -23.52 -32.32
CA HIS A 177 32.62 -24.72 -33.09
C HIS A 177 31.45 -25.19 -33.95
N ARG A 178 30.21 -25.15 -33.43
CA ARG A 178 29.02 -25.52 -34.20
C ARG A 178 28.77 -24.57 -35.36
N ALA A 179 28.82 -23.25 -35.11
CA ALA A 179 28.65 -22.25 -36.16
C ALA A 179 29.71 -22.42 -37.27
N ARG A 180 30.99 -22.62 -36.88
CA ARG A 180 32.08 -22.85 -37.84
C ARG A 180 31.91 -24.16 -38.63
N ARG A 181 31.50 -25.25 -37.96
CA ARG A 181 31.35 -26.58 -38.60
C ARG A 181 30.19 -26.60 -39.60
N THR A 182 29.09 -25.94 -39.27
CA THR A 182 27.88 -25.94 -40.11
C THR A 182 27.91 -24.85 -41.19
N GLY A 183 28.76 -23.83 -41.01
CA GLY A 183 28.72 -22.63 -41.84
C GLY A 183 27.48 -21.75 -41.60
N ASP A 184 26.65 -22.10 -40.61
CA ASP A 184 25.41 -21.40 -40.26
C ASP A 184 25.54 -20.75 -38.87
N ASP A 185 25.47 -19.42 -38.83
CA ASP A 185 25.55 -18.63 -37.60
C ASP A 185 24.18 -18.35 -36.97
N ARG A 186 23.06 -18.88 -37.49
CA ARG A 186 21.69 -18.61 -36.98
C ARG A 186 21.51 -18.96 -35.51
N GLU A 187 22.04 -20.11 -35.08
CA GLU A 187 21.98 -20.52 -33.67
C GLU A 187 22.79 -19.55 -32.80
N LEU A 188 23.99 -19.18 -33.24
CA LEU A 188 24.84 -18.20 -32.56
C LEU A 188 24.16 -16.83 -32.48
N ARG A 189 23.59 -16.33 -33.58
CA ARG A 189 22.82 -15.07 -33.64
C ARG A 189 21.65 -15.09 -32.67
N THR A 190 20.88 -16.18 -32.65
CA THR A 190 19.72 -16.33 -31.76
C THR A 190 20.13 -16.30 -30.29
N ILE A 191 21.18 -17.05 -29.93
CA ILE A 191 21.75 -17.04 -28.57
C ILE A 191 22.25 -15.64 -28.21
N VAL A 192 23.03 -14.99 -29.07
CA VAL A 192 23.60 -13.66 -28.80
C VAL A 192 22.50 -12.60 -28.66
N LEU A 193 21.46 -12.63 -29.50
CA LEU A 193 20.30 -11.73 -29.36
C LEU A 193 19.58 -11.92 -28.02
N HIS A 194 19.33 -13.16 -27.60
CA HIS A 194 18.72 -13.46 -26.29
C HIS A 194 19.55 -12.90 -25.13
N GLU A 195 20.86 -13.11 -25.15
CA GLU A 195 21.74 -12.61 -24.10
C GLU A 195 21.86 -11.08 -24.12
N LEU A 196 21.89 -10.47 -25.31
CA LEU A 196 21.86 -9.01 -25.46
C LEU A 196 20.53 -8.41 -25.01
N ALA A 197 19.42 -9.13 -25.16
CA ALA A 197 18.13 -8.72 -24.64
C ALA A 197 18.13 -8.59 -23.11
N HIS A 198 18.80 -9.50 -22.39
CA HIS A 198 19.01 -9.36 -20.95
C HIS A 198 19.84 -8.13 -20.58
N VAL A 199 20.90 -7.83 -21.34
CA VAL A 199 21.71 -6.61 -21.17
C VAL A 199 20.86 -5.37 -21.41
N ARG A 200 20.06 -5.37 -22.48
CA ARG A 200 19.18 -4.25 -22.85
C ARG A 200 18.10 -3.97 -21.80
N ASN A 201 17.53 -5.03 -21.22
CA ASN A 201 16.51 -4.97 -20.18
C ASN A 201 17.06 -4.67 -18.78
N ARG A 202 18.40 -4.71 -18.58
CA ARG A 202 19.05 -4.68 -17.26
C ARG A 202 18.65 -5.85 -16.35
N ASP A 203 18.37 -7.00 -16.96
CA ASP A 203 18.00 -8.21 -16.23
C ASP A 203 19.22 -8.86 -15.55
N VAL A 204 20.42 -8.52 -16.01
CA VAL A 204 21.70 -9.02 -15.48
C VAL A 204 21.89 -8.62 -14.02
N GLU A 205 21.73 -7.34 -13.69
CA GLU A 205 21.82 -6.87 -12.30
C GLU A 205 20.70 -7.43 -11.45
N LEU A 206 19.48 -7.43 -12.00
CA LEU A 206 18.30 -7.97 -11.34
C LEU A 206 18.49 -9.42 -10.94
N THR A 207 19.12 -10.23 -11.81
CA THR A 207 19.46 -11.63 -11.53
C THR A 207 20.33 -11.78 -10.30
N ASN A 208 21.39 -10.98 -10.21
CA ASN A 208 22.36 -11.10 -9.14
C ASN A 208 21.76 -10.63 -7.82
N LEU A 209 21.01 -9.52 -7.82
CA LEU A 209 20.27 -9.05 -6.66
C LEU A 209 19.22 -10.06 -6.18
N THR A 210 18.49 -10.66 -7.11
CA THR A 210 17.44 -11.65 -6.83
C THR A 210 18.03 -12.89 -6.14
N LEU A 211 19.12 -13.44 -6.70
CA LEU A 211 19.78 -14.60 -6.12
C LEU A 211 20.48 -14.25 -4.80
N ALA A 212 21.11 -13.08 -4.70
CA ALA A 212 21.71 -12.60 -3.46
C ALA A 212 20.67 -12.44 -2.35
N SER A 213 19.47 -11.96 -2.67
CA SER A 213 18.35 -11.83 -1.72
C SER A 213 17.99 -13.19 -1.10
N VAL A 214 17.91 -14.26 -1.89
CA VAL A 214 17.63 -15.62 -1.38
C VAL A 214 18.73 -16.10 -0.44
N TRP A 215 20.00 -15.96 -0.82
CA TRP A 215 21.13 -16.41 0.00
C TRP A 215 21.28 -15.60 1.29
N VAL A 216 21.16 -14.28 1.21
CA VAL A 216 21.26 -13.38 2.36
C VAL A 216 20.06 -13.58 3.28
N PHE A 217 18.85 -13.74 2.76
CA PHE A 217 17.69 -14.08 3.58
C PHE A 217 17.93 -15.38 4.35
N GLY A 218 18.34 -16.46 3.67
CA GLY A 218 18.60 -17.74 4.33
C GLY A 218 19.72 -17.65 5.38
N GLY A 219 20.84 -17.02 5.04
CA GLY A 219 22.04 -17.00 5.88
C GLY A 219 22.04 -15.96 6.99
N LEU A 220 21.46 -14.78 6.76
CA LEU A 220 21.46 -13.66 7.73
C LEU A 220 20.11 -13.44 8.40
N VAL A 221 18.98 -13.90 7.84
CA VAL A 221 17.67 -13.68 8.47
C VAL A 221 17.13 -14.98 9.06
N GLY A 222 16.90 -15.99 8.22
CA GLY A 222 16.27 -17.24 8.62
C GLY A 222 17.13 -18.06 9.60
N LEU A 223 18.38 -18.35 9.25
CA LEU A 223 19.25 -19.18 10.09
C LEU A 223 19.50 -18.59 11.48
N PRO A 224 19.88 -17.29 11.64
CA PRO A 224 20.07 -16.71 12.97
C PRO A 224 18.81 -16.72 13.82
N LEU A 225 17.64 -16.44 13.23
CA LEU A 225 16.36 -16.49 13.95
C LEU A 225 16.04 -17.88 14.46
N LEU A 226 16.21 -18.91 13.62
CA LEU A 226 15.95 -20.31 14.00
C LEU A 226 16.93 -20.78 15.06
N LEU A 227 18.22 -20.46 14.93
CA LEU A 227 19.25 -20.82 15.90
C LEU A 227 18.97 -20.14 17.25
N TYR A 228 18.68 -18.84 17.25
CA TYR A 228 18.31 -18.10 18.46
C TYR A 228 17.09 -18.75 19.13
N THR A 229 16.04 -19.02 18.37
CA THR A 229 14.80 -19.62 18.90
C THR A 229 15.06 -21.02 19.46
N ALA A 230 15.83 -21.85 18.77
CA ALA A 230 16.16 -23.20 19.24
C ALA A 230 16.97 -23.19 20.54
N LEU A 231 17.88 -22.24 20.71
CA LEU A 231 18.75 -22.15 21.88
C LEU A 231 18.11 -21.43 23.08
N ARG A 232 17.24 -20.44 22.85
CA ARG A 232 16.70 -19.57 23.91
C ARG A 232 15.21 -19.74 24.16
N GLU A 233 14.43 -20.12 23.14
CA GLU A 233 12.97 -20.24 23.21
C GLU A 233 12.48 -21.54 22.53
N PRO A 234 12.98 -22.73 22.91
CA PRO A 234 12.70 -23.98 22.18
C PRO A 234 11.20 -24.30 22.09
N ALA A 235 10.40 -23.90 23.08
CA ALA A 235 8.94 -24.03 23.07
C ALA A 235 8.26 -23.28 21.91
N ARG A 236 8.90 -22.24 21.36
CA ARG A 236 8.41 -21.44 20.23
C ARG A 236 9.02 -21.86 18.89
N LEU A 237 9.93 -22.83 18.89
CA LEU A 237 10.64 -23.26 17.68
C LEU A 237 9.70 -23.72 16.56
N LEU A 238 8.58 -24.38 16.91
CA LEU A 238 7.60 -24.82 15.90
C LEU A 238 6.87 -23.64 15.25
N ASP A 239 6.35 -22.68 16.05
CA ASP A 239 5.64 -21.50 15.53
C ASP A 239 6.58 -20.59 14.72
N VAL A 240 7.74 -20.24 15.28
CA VAL A 240 8.74 -19.41 14.58
C VAL A 240 9.30 -20.15 13.37
N GLY A 241 9.54 -21.46 13.49
CA GLY A 241 10.00 -22.33 12.43
C GLY A 241 9.06 -22.35 11.24
N LEU A 242 7.76 -22.54 11.49
CA LEU A 242 6.74 -22.56 10.45
C LEU A 242 6.62 -21.20 9.73
N ARG A 243 6.61 -20.09 10.47
CA ARG A 243 6.57 -18.74 9.88
C ARG A 243 7.83 -18.44 9.07
N THR A 244 9.00 -18.82 9.58
CA THR A 244 10.28 -18.65 8.88
C THR A 244 10.35 -19.51 7.62
N ALA A 245 9.84 -20.74 7.67
CA ALA A 245 9.71 -21.61 6.50
C ALA A 245 8.76 -21.02 5.45
N ALA A 246 7.61 -20.48 5.87
CA ALA A 246 6.66 -19.81 4.98
C ALA A 246 7.28 -18.56 4.32
N ALA A 247 7.98 -17.73 5.08
CA ALA A 247 8.70 -16.56 4.55
C ALA A 247 9.82 -16.97 3.58
N THR A 248 10.58 -18.02 3.90
CA THR A 248 11.62 -18.60 3.03
C THR A 248 11.00 -19.10 1.72
N ALA A 249 9.91 -19.86 1.80
CA ALA A 249 9.20 -20.37 0.63
C ALA A 249 8.71 -19.22 -0.25
N LEU A 250 8.15 -18.16 0.34
CA LEU A 250 7.70 -16.98 -0.38
C LEU A 250 8.86 -16.26 -1.09
N VAL A 251 9.99 -16.06 -0.40
CA VAL A 251 11.22 -15.48 -0.98
C VAL A 251 11.74 -16.32 -2.15
N VAL A 252 11.73 -17.65 -2.04
CA VAL A 252 12.17 -18.56 -3.13
C VAL A 252 11.18 -18.58 -4.30
N VAL A 253 9.87 -18.51 -4.05
CA VAL A 253 8.85 -18.47 -5.10
C VAL A 253 8.88 -17.15 -5.85
N LEU A 254 8.97 -16.02 -5.15
CA LEU A 254 9.18 -14.69 -5.77
C LEU A 254 10.50 -14.65 -6.52
N ALA A 255 11.53 -15.22 -5.88
CA ALA A 255 12.75 -15.79 -6.43
C ALA A 255 12.62 -16.17 -7.91
N ALA A 256 12.04 -17.36 -8.06
CA ALA A 256 11.78 -18.00 -9.33
C ALA A 256 10.84 -17.21 -10.24
N ALA A 257 9.85 -16.49 -9.69
CA ALA A 257 8.92 -15.70 -10.49
C ALA A 257 9.60 -14.51 -11.20
N VAL A 258 10.60 -13.88 -10.56
CA VAL A 258 11.46 -12.87 -11.20
C VAL A 258 12.32 -13.53 -12.28
N LEU A 259 12.98 -14.65 -11.95
CA LEU A 259 13.85 -15.34 -12.91
C LEU A 259 13.06 -15.83 -14.14
N ARG A 260 11.83 -16.34 -13.98
CA ARG A 260 11.02 -16.79 -15.11
C ARG A 260 10.53 -15.64 -15.98
N ALA A 261 10.06 -14.56 -15.36
CA ALA A 261 9.56 -13.41 -16.13
C ALA A 261 10.63 -12.84 -17.06
N ARG A 262 11.87 -12.70 -16.58
CA ARG A 262 12.92 -12.08 -17.41
C ARG A 262 13.25 -12.92 -18.63
N GLU A 263 13.25 -14.25 -18.51
CA GLU A 263 13.51 -15.12 -19.67
C GLU A 263 12.43 -14.88 -20.72
N SER A 264 11.16 -14.80 -20.29
CA SER A 264 10.05 -14.55 -21.21
C SER A 264 10.11 -13.16 -21.86
N TYR A 265 10.57 -12.13 -21.13
CA TYR A 265 10.79 -10.81 -21.72
C TYR A 265 12.00 -10.79 -22.66
N ALA A 266 13.09 -11.50 -22.33
CA ALA A 266 14.25 -11.61 -23.22
C ALA A 266 13.91 -12.36 -24.51
N ASP A 267 13.16 -13.47 -24.41
CA ASP A 267 12.67 -14.25 -25.57
C ASP A 267 11.88 -13.37 -26.54
N VAL A 268 10.92 -12.59 -26.03
CA VAL A 268 10.10 -11.69 -26.85
C VAL A 268 10.95 -10.58 -27.48
N ARG A 269 11.89 -10.00 -26.75
CA ARG A 269 12.76 -8.94 -27.29
C ARG A 269 13.67 -9.48 -28.39
N ALA A 270 14.32 -10.62 -28.15
CA ALA A 270 15.21 -11.25 -29.12
C ALA A 270 14.46 -11.61 -30.41
N ASP A 271 13.23 -12.11 -30.30
CA ASP A 271 12.38 -12.36 -31.49
C ASP A 271 12.02 -11.07 -32.24
N MET A 272 11.72 -9.98 -31.52
CA MET A 272 11.47 -8.68 -32.15
C MET A 272 12.71 -8.14 -32.86
N ALA A 273 13.90 -8.26 -32.27
CA ALA A 273 15.15 -7.80 -32.89
C ALA A 273 15.53 -8.64 -34.11
N ARG A 274 15.31 -9.96 -34.06
CA ARG A 274 15.56 -10.87 -35.18
C ARG A 274 14.81 -10.47 -36.45
N GLN A 275 13.59 -9.93 -36.33
CA GLN A 275 12.79 -9.52 -37.49
C GLN A 275 13.44 -8.38 -38.32
N TRP A 276 14.43 -7.69 -37.75
CA TRP A 276 15.20 -6.64 -38.42
C TRP A 276 16.45 -7.16 -39.15
N LEU A 277 16.84 -8.40 -38.87
CA LEU A 277 17.95 -9.00 -39.58
C LEU A 277 17.51 -9.41 -40.99
N PRO A 278 18.40 -9.31 -41.99
CA PRO A 278 18.12 -9.81 -43.33
C PRO A 278 17.62 -11.26 -43.26
N PRO A 279 16.57 -11.63 -44.01
CA PRO A 279 16.15 -13.02 -44.07
C PRO A 279 17.33 -13.86 -44.55
N ALA A 280 17.75 -14.82 -43.73
CA ALA A 280 18.86 -15.70 -44.09
C ALA A 280 18.47 -16.50 -45.35
N PRO A 281 19.43 -16.80 -46.25
CA PRO A 281 19.18 -17.51 -47.51
C PRO A 281 18.41 -18.81 -47.24
N ALA A 282 17.49 -19.17 -48.14
CA ALA A 282 16.46 -20.21 -48.01
C ALA A 282 17.03 -21.61 -47.67
N ALA A 283 17.50 -21.78 -46.45
CA ALA A 283 17.70 -23.09 -45.85
C ALA A 283 16.33 -23.65 -45.48
N PRO A 284 16.14 -24.97 -45.57
CA PRO A 284 14.90 -25.62 -45.17
C PRO A 284 14.49 -25.15 -43.77
N GLU A 285 13.18 -25.12 -43.54
CA GLU A 285 12.44 -24.59 -42.37
C GLU A 285 12.77 -25.29 -41.03
N ALA A 286 13.99 -25.81 -40.89
CA ALA A 286 14.52 -26.53 -39.77
C ALA A 286 14.59 -25.63 -38.53
N ALA A 287 13.71 -25.94 -37.58
CA ALA A 287 13.72 -25.50 -36.19
C ALA A 287 13.67 -23.96 -36.01
N GLY A 288 12.46 -23.42 -35.86
CA GLY A 288 12.24 -22.03 -35.46
C GLY A 288 13.01 -21.62 -34.19
N PRO A 289 13.09 -20.31 -33.88
CA PRO A 289 13.91 -19.76 -32.79
C PRO A 289 13.66 -20.43 -31.42
N ALA A 290 12.43 -20.86 -31.17
CA ALA A 290 12.07 -21.63 -29.98
C ALA A 290 12.88 -22.93 -29.86
N ALA A 291 13.06 -23.67 -30.96
CA ALA A 291 13.79 -24.95 -30.96
C ALA A 291 15.32 -24.77 -30.88
N ALA A 292 15.86 -23.62 -31.29
CA ALA A 292 17.26 -23.27 -31.06
C ALA A 292 17.50 -22.93 -29.57
N LEU A 293 16.59 -22.12 -28.99
CA LEU A 293 16.63 -21.77 -27.57
C LEU A 293 16.40 -22.98 -26.66
N GLU A 294 15.46 -23.86 -27.03
CA GLU A 294 15.13 -25.11 -26.32
C GLU A 294 16.34 -26.06 -26.24
N ARG A 295 17.03 -26.29 -27.37
CA ARG A 295 18.25 -27.12 -27.39
C ARG A 295 19.33 -26.59 -26.45
N SER A 296 19.49 -25.26 -26.38
CA SER A 296 20.46 -24.62 -25.49
C SER A 296 20.08 -24.76 -24.00
N SER A 297 18.80 -24.60 -23.65
CA SER A 297 18.35 -24.66 -22.25
C SER A 297 18.35 -26.07 -21.69
N THR A 298 17.95 -27.07 -22.49
CA THR A 298 17.87 -28.47 -22.06
C THR A 298 19.26 -29.06 -21.81
N GLN A 299 20.26 -28.64 -22.59
CA GLN A 299 21.64 -29.11 -22.46
C GLN A 299 22.40 -28.47 -21.28
N GLU A 300 22.09 -27.22 -20.91
CA GLU A 300 22.65 -26.62 -19.68
C GLU A 300 22.02 -27.22 -18.41
N ARG A 301 20.76 -27.71 -18.49
CA ARG A 301 20.08 -28.39 -17.36
C ARG A 301 20.72 -29.72 -16.98
N THR A 302 21.12 -30.55 -17.95
CA THR A 302 21.61 -31.91 -17.71
C THR A 302 23.06 -31.96 -17.25
N THR A 303 23.89 -31.00 -17.65
CA THR A 303 25.34 -31.03 -17.42
C THR A 303 25.78 -30.39 -16.11
N ALA A 304 24.92 -29.62 -15.44
CA ALA A 304 25.39 -28.70 -14.41
C ALA A 304 25.86 -29.37 -13.10
N PHE A 305 25.30 -30.51 -12.65
CA PHE A 305 25.73 -31.18 -11.40
C PHE A 305 25.31 -32.66 -11.33
N PRO A 306 25.99 -33.59 -12.04
CA PRO A 306 25.84 -35.01 -11.79
C PRO A 306 26.47 -35.33 -10.40
N GLY A 307 25.63 -35.50 -9.37
CA GLY A 307 26.10 -35.93 -8.04
C GLY A 307 25.61 -35.13 -6.83
N ARG A 308 24.77 -34.10 -6.99
CA ARG A 308 24.15 -33.43 -5.82
C ARG A 308 22.84 -34.12 -5.41
N GLY A 309 22.68 -34.36 -4.12
CA GLY A 309 21.66 -35.26 -3.54
C GLY A 309 20.20 -34.98 -3.92
N ARG A 310 19.35 -36.01 -3.81
CA ARG A 310 17.93 -36.05 -4.22
C ARG A 310 17.11 -34.82 -3.81
N VAL A 311 17.40 -34.23 -2.65
CA VAL A 311 16.67 -33.07 -2.10
C VAL A 311 16.80 -31.82 -2.97
N ILE A 312 17.99 -31.52 -3.50
CA ILE A 312 18.21 -30.34 -4.36
C ILE A 312 17.48 -30.53 -5.70
N THR A 313 17.46 -31.75 -6.22
CA THR A 313 16.75 -32.10 -7.44
C THR A 313 15.24 -31.95 -7.27
N TRP A 314 14.68 -32.40 -6.15
CA TRP A 314 13.27 -32.22 -5.81
C TRP A 314 12.90 -30.74 -5.66
N LEU A 315 13.69 -29.96 -4.93
CA LEU A 315 13.46 -28.51 -4.77
C LEU A 315 13.50 -27.75 -6.11
N ARG A 316 14.41 -28.14 -7.03
CA ARG A 316 14.46 -27.58 -8.38
C ARG A 316 13.25 -27.98 -9.22
N ALA A 317 12.74 -29.20 -9.05
CA ALA A 317 11.54 -29.66 -9.73
C ALA A 317 10.28 -28.95 -9.21
N ALA A 318 10.19 -28.74 -7.89
CA ALA A 318 9.06 -28.07 -7.26
C ALA A 318 8.98 -26.58 -7.61
N VAL A 319 10.12 -25.90 -7.75
CA VAL A 319 10.17 -24.47 -8.11
C VAL A 319 11.08 -24.26 -9.34
N PRO A 320 10.57 -24.51 -10.56
CA PRO A 320 11.37 -24.37 -11.77
C PRO A 320 11.78 -22.91 -11.96
N LEU A 321 13.09 -22.68 -12.03
CA LEU A 321 13.69 -21.34 -12.19
C LEU A 321 13.57 -20.78 -13.62
N HIS A 322 13.21 -21.64 -14.56
CA HIS A 322 13.03 -21.31 -15.97
C HIS A 322 11.61 -21.66 -16.42
N PRO A 323 11.03 -20.91 -17.36
CA PRO A 323 9.77 -21.32 -18.00
C PRO A 323 9.94 -22.65 -18.74
N SER A 324 8.83 -23.35 -18.99
CA SER A 324 8.81 -24.50 -19.89
C SER A 324 8.97 -24.05 -21.35
N ASP A 325 9.49 -24.92 -22.20
CA ASP A 325 9.75 -24.58 -23.60
C ASP A 325 8.45 -24.31 -24.38
N GLU A 326 7.37 -25.02 -24.07
CA GLU A 326 6.02 -24.75 -24.57
C GLU A 326 5.53 -23.33 -24.20
N PHE A 327 5.77 -22.90 -22.96
CA PHE A 327 5.41 -21.56 -22.52
C PHE A 327 6.23 -20.48 -23.25
N ARG A 328 7.54 -20.73 -23.47
CA ARG A 328 8.41 -19.82 -24.24
C ARG A 328 7.96 -19.72 -25.70
N ALA A 329 7.64 -20.84 -26.34
CA ALA A 329 7.11 -20.83 -27.70
C ALA A 329 5.78 -20.04 -27.77
N THR A 330 4.90 -20.25 -26.80
CA THR A 330 3.61 -19.55 -26.70
C THR A 330 3.81 -18.05 -26.49
N ILE A 331 4.74 -17.63 -25.63
CA ILE A 331 4.92 -16.20 -25.30
C ILE A 331 5.54 -15.41 -26.46
N ILE A 332 6.40 -16.04 -27.26
CA ILE A 332 6.94 -15.45 -28.50
C ILE A 332 5.81 -15.23 -29.52
N GLN A 333 4.91 -16.20 -29.66
CA GLN A 333 3.75 -16.09 -30.56
C GLN A 333 2.69 -15.12 -30.04
N ARG A 334 2.51 -15.04 -28.71
CA ARG A 334 1.51 -14.23 -28.02
C ARG A 334 2.15 -13.36 -26.93
N PRO A 335 2.94 -12.33 -27.28
CA PRO A 335 3.56 -11.41 -26.30
C PRO A 335 2.55 -10.74 -25.37
N GLY A 336 1.28 -10.66 -25.80
CA GLY A 336 0.14 -10.20 -25.01
C GLY A 336 -0.03 -10.92 -23.66
N ASP A 337 0.44 -12.15 -23.54
CA ASP A 337 0.33 -12.93 -22.31
C ASP A 337 1.27 -12.46 -21.18
N LEU A 338 2.33 -11.70 -21.50
CA LEU A 338 3.18 -11.04 -20.49
C LEU A 338 2.47 -9.89 -19.76
N MET A 339 1.39 -9.38 -20.34
CA MET A 339 0.64 -8.26 -19.81
C MET A 339 -0.58 -8.69 -18.98
N ARG A 340 -0.71 -9.98 -18.68
CA ARG A 340 -1.78 -10.46 -17.77
C ARG A 340 -1.56 -9.89 -16.37
N TRP A 341 -2.64 -9.39 -15.79
CA TRP A 341 -2.66 -9.04 -14.38
C TRP A 341 -2.90 -10.30 -13.56
N MET A 342 -1.84 -10.79 -12.92
CA MET A 342 -1.92 -12.02 -12.14
C MET A 342 -2.37 -11.70 -10.71
N PRO A 343 -3.38 -12.41 -10.16
CA PRO A 343 -3.80 -12.26 -8.77
C PRO A 343 -2.65 -12.48 -7.77
N ALA A 344 -1.70 -13.36 -8.11
CA ALA A 344 -0.51 -13.62 -7.29
C ALA A 344 0.37 -12.37 -7.07
N GLU A 345 0.42 -11.43 -8.03
CA GLU A 345 1.17 -10.18 -7.86
C GLU A 345 0.49 -9.27 -6.83
N ALA A 346 -0.85 -9.25 -6.82
CA ALA A 346 -1.64 -8.51 -5.83
C ALA A 346 -1.58 -9.19 -4.45
N LEU A 347 -1.65 -10.53 -4.39
CA LEU A 347 -1.44 -11.31 -3.18
C LEU A 347 -0.08 -11.00 -2.54
N GLY A 348 1.00 -11.07 -3.33
CA GLY A 348 2.34 -10.74 -2.85
C GLY A 348 2.45 -9.31 -2.34
N ALA A 349 1.81 -8.35 -3.03
CA ALA A 349 1.77 -6.95 -2.60
C ALA A 349 1.06 -6.77 -1.27
N GLY A 350 -0.04 -7.49 -1.07
CA GLY A 350 -0.75 -7.56 0.21
C GLY A 350 0.15 -8.13 1.31
N VAL A 351 0.80 -9.27 1.07
CA VAL A 351 1.69 -9.90 2.06
C VAL A 351 2.82 -8.97 2.47
N ALA A 352 3.48 -8.35 1.50
CA ALA A 352 4.54 -7.37 1.75
C ALA A 352 4.03 -6.18 2.57
N PHE A 353 2.84 -5.67 2.25
CA PHE A 353 2.23 -4.56 2.98
C PHE A 353 1.88 -4.95 4.42
N GLY A 354 1.18 -6.06 4.63
CA GLY A 354 0.76 -6.53 5.96
C GLY A 354 1.96 -6.84 6.86
N LEU A 355 2.96 -7.55 6.34
CA LEU A 355 4.18 -7.89 7.09
C LEU A 355 5.00 -6.64 7.43
N GLY A 356 5.17 -5.74 6.46
CA GLY A 356 6.01 -4.57 6.58
C GLY A 356 5.44 -3.48 7.48
N THR A 357 4.12 -3.25 7.39
CA THR A 357 3.46 -2.13 8.09
C THR A 357 3.52 -2.32 9.61
N VAL A 358 3.33 -3.54 10.12
CA VAL A 358 3.38 -3.82 11.57
C VAL A 358 4.75 -3.46 12.15
N HIS A 359 5.83 -3.94 11.51
CA HIS A 359 7.18 -3.71 12.02
C HIS A 359 7.63 -2.27 11.84
N LEU A 360 7.36 -1.66 10.68
CA LEU A 360 7.77 -0.28 10.43
C LEU A 360 6.97 0.72 11.27
N THR A 361 5.68 0.48 11.50
CA THR A 361 4.90 1.32 12.42
C THR A 361 5.52 1.30 13.81
N GLU A 362 5.98 0.13 14.27
CA GLU A 362 6.68 0.03 15.55
C GLU A 362 7.99 0.84 15.55
N VAL A 363 8.86 0.63 14.56
CA VAL A 363 10.14 1.36 14.46
C VAL A 363 9.93 2.88 14.42
N VAL A 364 9.00 3.34 13.60
CA VAL A 364 8.70 4.77 13.43
C VAL A 364 8.07 5.33 14.71
N ARG A 365 7.15 4.60 15.36
CA ARG A 365 6.56 4.98 16.64
C ARG A 365 7.62 5.11 17.74
N LEU A 366 8.56 4.17 17.82
CA LEU A 366 9.67 4.22 18.78
C LEU A 366 10.59 5.43 18.55
N TRP A 367 10.68 5.93 17.32
CA TRP A 367 11.51 7.07 16.95
C TRP A 367 10.85 8.43 17.25
N PHE A 368 9.59 8.59 16.87
CA PHE A 368 8.90 9.88 16.94
C PHE A 368 8.35 10.23 18.32
N GLY A 369 8.21 9.26 19.24
CA GLY A 369 7.81 9.54 20.63
C GLY A 369 6.52 8.86 21.06
N GLY A 370 5.89 9.40 22.10
CA GLY A 370 4.76 8.77 22.81
C GLY A 370 3.41 9.45 22.60
N THR A 371 3.35 10.60 21.93
CA THR A 371 2.06 11.29 21.79
C THR A 371 1.17 10.60 20.75
N ALA A 372 -0.15 10.74 20.88
CA ALA A 372 -1.10 10.16 19.94
C ALA A 372 -0.98 10.75 18.52
N ALA A 373 -0.57 12.03 18.39
CA ALA A 373 -0.34 12.66 17.09
C ALA A 373 0.92 12.11 16.42
N GLU A 374 2.02 11.98 17.16
CA GLU A 374 3.25 11.33 16.66
C GLU A 374 3.00 9.87 16.28
N ALA A 375 2.19 9.13 17.05
CA ALA A 375 1.83 7.75 16.74
C ALA A 375 1.00 7.64 15.44
N ARG A 376 0.04 8.55 15.23
CA ARG A 376 -0.74 8.62 13.99
C ARG A 376 0.14 8.97 12.80
N LEU A 377 1.00 9.98 12.93
CA LEU A 377 1.96 10.35 11.91
C LEU A 377 2.92 9.19 11.61
N ALA A 378 3.41 8.50 12.64
CA ALA A 378 4.29 7.35 12.51
C ALA A 378 3.64 6.21 11.73
N MET A 379 2.39 5.88 12.06
CA MET A 379 1.61 4.87 11.36
C MET A 379 1.35 5.26 9.91
N PHE A 380 1.02 6.52 9.65
CA PHE A 380 0.83 7.04 8.29
C PHE A 380 2.12 6.97 7.47
N LEU A 381 3.25 7.44 8.02
CA LEU A 381 4.56 7.39 7.34
C LEU A 381 5.01 5.95 7.07
N ALA A 382 4.83 5.05 8.03
CA ALA A 382 5.14 3.64 7.87
C ALA A 382 4.28 2.98 6.78
N ALA A 383 2.97 3.23 6.81
CA ALA A 383 2.06 2.75 5.78
C ALA A 383 2.38 3.33 4.41
N LEU A 384 2.77 4.60 4.32
CA LEU A 384 3.15 5.26 3.07
C LEU A 384 4.35 4.56 2.42
N LEU A 385 5.35 4.15 3.20
CA LEU A 385 6.55 3.48 2.70
C LEU A 385 6.22 2.13 2.02
N TYR A 386 5.24 1.39 2.55
CA TYR A 386 4.76 0.13 1.93
C TYR A 386 3.64 0.33 0.91
N ALA A 387 2.90 1.45 0.98
CA ALA A 387 1.88 1.80 0.01
C ALA A 387 2.50 2.09 -1.37
N VAL A 388 3.70 2.70 -1.42
CA VAL A 388 4.43 2.94 -2.67
C VAL A 388 4.68 1.65 -3.46
N PRO A 389 5.40 0.63 -2.94
CA PRO A 389 5.64 -0.60 -3.67
C PRO A 389 4.33 -1.35 -3.96
N CYS A 390 3.41 -1.42 -3.00
CA CYS A 390 2.11 -2.09 -3.18
C CYS A 390 1.33 -1.52 -4.36
N THR A 391 1.17 -0.20 -4.41
CA THR A 391 0.40 0.48 -5.47
C THR A 391 1.14 0.48 -6.79
N ALA A 392 2.47 0.60 -6.80
CA ALA A 392 3.28 0.44 -7.99
C ALA A 392 3.03 -0.93 -8.66
N ILE A 393 2.97 -2.01 -7.88
CA ILE A 393 2.71 -3.36 -8.39
C ILE A 393 1.28 -3.51 -8.91
N VAL A 394 0.29 -3.07 -8.12
CA VAL A 394 -1.14 -3.14 -8.49
C VAL A 394 -1.41 -2.33 -9.76
N LEU A 395 -0.90 -1.11 -9.86
CA LEU A 395 -1.07 -0.27 -11.05
C LEU A 395 -0.30 -0.82 -12.24
N ALA A 396 0.92 -1.34 -12.08
CA ALA A 396 1.67 -1.93 -13.18
C ALA A 396 0.91 -3.13 -13.78
N GLY A 397 0.27 -3.95 -12.93
CA GLY A 397 -0.63 -5.02 -13.37
C GLY A 397 -1.86 -4.50 -14.12
N ALA A 398 -2.56 -3.51 -13.54
CA ALA A 398 -3.76 -2.91 -14.13
C ALA A 398 -3.48 -2.21 -15.48
N TYR A 399 -2.40 -1.43 -15.58
CA TYR A 399 -1.99 -0.77 -16.82
C TYR A 399 -1.61 -1.77 -17.91
N ARG A 400 -0.87 -2.84 -17.58
CA ARG A 400 -0.53 -3.90 -18.54
C ARG A 400 -1.80 -4.59 -19.05
N ALA A 401 -2.71 -4.98 -18.16
CA ALA A 401 -3.93 -5.68 -18.56
C ALA A 401 -4.91 -4.78 -19.33
N ALA A 402 -5.01 -3.49 -18.98
CA ALA A 402 -5.78 -2.53 -19.76
C ALA A 402 -5.18 -2.32 -21.16
N LEU A 403 -3.86 -2.24 -21.27
CA LEU A 403 -3.15 -2.11 -22.56
C LEU A 403 -3.40 -3.34 -23.45
N ARG A 404 -3.31 -4.55 -22.86
CA ARG A 404 -3.66 -5.80 -23.53
C ARG A 404 -5.11 -5.75 -24.04
N ALA A 405 -6.07 -5.45 -23.15
CA ALA A 405 -7.48 -5.44 -23.49
C ALA A 405 -7.80 -4.44 -24.61
N MET A 406 -7.21 -3.24 -24.57
CA MET A 406 -7.35 -2.24 -25.63
C MET A 406 -6.83 -2.72 -26.99
N ALA A 407 -5.71 -3.44 -26.99
CA ALA A 407 -5.08 -3.93 -28.21
C ALA A 407 -5.78 -5.16 -28.80
N SER A 408 -6.38 -6.01 -27.96
CA SER A 408 -7.20 -7.15 -28.40
C SER A 408 -8.67 -6.80 -28.68
N GLY A 409 -9.12 -5.61 -28.27
CA GLY A 409 -10.53 -5.23 -28.32
C GLY A 409 -11.38 -5.83 -27.19
N ASP A 410 -10.74 -6.44 -26.19
CA ASP A 410 -11.39 -6.98 -25.00
C ASP A 410 -11.77 -5.89 -23.99
N ARG A 411 -12.57 -6.26 -22.99
CA ARG A 411 -12.86 -5.39 -21.85
C ARG A 411 -11.68 -5.38 -20.87
N PRO A 412 -11.33 -4.22 -20.29
CA PRO A 412 -10.33 -4.18 -19.21
C PRO A 412 -10.82 -5.02 -18.03
N PRO A 413 -9.90 -5.62 -17.24
CA PRO A 413 -10.28 -6.42 -16.08
C PRO A 413 -11.02 -5.56 -15.06
N TYR A 414 -12.02 -6.14 -14.39
CA TYR A 414 -12.83 -5.44 -13.38
C TYR A 414 -12.07 -5.15 -12.08
N GLY A 415 -11.01 -5.93 -11.79
CA GLY A 415 -10.21 -5.80 -10.58
C GLY A 415 -10.69 -6.59 -9.37
N LEU A 416 -11.80 -7.36 -9.46
CA LEU A 416 -12.33 -8.16 -8.34
C LEU A 416 -11.34 -9.21 -7.85
N LEU A 417 -10.89 -10.11 -8.73
CA LEU A 417 -9.98 -11.20 -8.34
C LEU A 417 -8.63 -10.68 -7.80
N PRO A 418 -7.98 -9.67 -8.42
CA PRO A 418 -6.82 -9.00 -7.83
C PRO A 418 -7.11 -8.32 -6.49
N GLY A 419 -8.29 -7.71 -6.32
CA GLY A 419 -8.71 -7.09 -5.05
C GLY A 419 -8.86 -8.11 -3.93
N CYS A 420 -9.52 -9.24 -4.19
CA CYS A 420 -9.60 -10.36 -3.25
C CYS A 420 -8.22 -10.92 -2.91
N ALA A 421 -7.36 -11.07 -3.91
CA ALA A 421 -5.99 -11.53 -3.70
C ALA A 421 -5.18 -10.55 -2.85
N LEU A 422 -5.31 -9.23 -3.09
CA LEU A 422 -4.65 -8.20 -2.29
C LEU A 422 -5.09 -8.25 -0.82
N ALA A 423 -6.40 -8.34 -0.56
CA ALA A 423 -6.95 -8.46 0.79
C ALA A 423 -6.45 -9.73 1.49
N ALA A 424 -6.53 -10.88 0.82
CA ALA A 424 -6.01 -12.15 1.34
C ALA A 424 -4.51 -12.07 1.64
N GLY A 425 -3.75 -11.37 0.81
CA GLY A 425 -2.33 -11.14 1.00
C GLY A 425 -2.06 -10.31 2.23
N LEU A 426 -2.79 -9.20 2.41
CA LEU A 426 -2.64 -8.32 3.57
C LEU A 426 -2.91 -9.08 4.88
N LEU A 427 -3.98 -9.87 4.93
CA LEU A 427 -4.29 -10.74 6.07
C LEU A 427 -3.19 -11.78 6.31
N ALA A 428 -2.70 -12.44 5.25
CA ALA A 428 -1.61 -13.41 5.36
C ALA A 428 -0.30 -12.76 5.86
N GLY A 429 0.00 -11.53 5.42
CA GLY A 429 1.13 -10.75 5.92
C GLY A 429 1.01 -10.43 7.41
N LEU A 430 -0.19 -10.03 7.87
CA LEU A 430 -0.47 -9.77 9.28
C LEU A 430 -0.40 -11.04 10.15
N LEU A 431 -0.80 -12.20 9.61
CA LEU A 431 -0.64 -13.49 10.29
C LEU A 431 0.83 -13.92 10.39
N ALA A 432 1.61 -13.65 9.34
CA ALA A 432 3.04 -13.97 9.31
C ALA A 432 3.86 -13.04 10.21
N ALA A 433 3.42 -11.80 10.42
CA ALA A 433 4.07 -10.87 11.32
C ALA A 433 4.16 -11.43 12.75
N PRO A 434 5.26 -11.19 13.48
CA PRO A 434 5.36 -11.48 14.90
C PRO A 434 4.14 -10.94 15.65
N SER A 435 3.45 -11.80 16.40
CA SER A 435 2.29 -11.37 17.19
C SER A 435 2.75 -10.37 18.25
N GLN A 436 2.25 -9.13 18.18
CA GLN A 436 2.24 -8.26 19.35
C GLN A 436 1.15 -8.77 20.30
N ALA A 437 1.48 -8.95 21.58
CA ALA A 437 0.59 -9.57 22.56
C ALA A 437 -0.79 -8.87 22.57
N GLY A 438 -1.85 -9.63 22.29
CA GLY A 438 -3.24 -9.17 22.37
C GLY A 438 -3.77 -8.31 21.20
N ARG A 439 -2.92 -7.85 20.27
CA ARG A 439 -3.31 -6.93 19.17
C ARG A 439 -3.07 -7.51 17.77
N SER A 440 -3.23 -8.83 17.63
CA SER A 440 -3.05 -9.49 16.34
C SER A 440 -4.40 -9.76 15.66
N TRP A 441 -4.40 -9.75 14.33
CA TRP A 441 -5.53 -10.21 13.53
C TRP A 441 -6.02 -11.61 13.96
N LEU A 442 -5.10 -12.50 14.33
CA LEU A 442 -5.43 -13.84 14.83
C LEU A 442 -6.21 -13.78 16.16
N ALA A 443 -5.87 -12.85 17.06
CA ALA A 443 -6.59 -12.66 18.31
C ALA A 443 -8.03 -12.19 18.08
N LEU A 444 -8.25 -11.28 17.12
CA LEU A 444 -9.61 -10.89 16.73
C LEU A 444 -10.38 -12.07 16.17
N LEU A 445 -9.75 -12.83 15.26
CA LEU A 445 -10.34 -13.99 14.60
C LEU A 445 -10.79 -15.07 15.59
N THR A 446 -9.97 -15.37 16.60
CA THR A 446 -10.30 -16.40 17.60
C THR A 446 -11.27 -15.89 18.65
N ALA A 447 -11.13 -14.65 19.11
CA ALA A 447 -11.96 -14.12 20.19
C ALA A 447 -13.35 -13.65 19.70
N ARG A 448 -13.45 -13.10 18.49
CA ARG A 448 -14.66 -12.44 17.97
C ARG A 448 -14.88 -12.68 16.46
N PRO A 449 -15.12 -13.93 16.02
CA PRO A 449 -15.25 -14.27 14.60
C PRO A 449 -16.23 -13.37 13.79
N PRO A 450 -17.40 -12.95 14.30
CA PRO A 450 -18.32 -12.09 13.54
C PRO A 450 -17.72 -10.72 13.20
N ILE A 451 -17.00 -10.10 14.16
CA ILE A 451 -16.32 -8.82 13.97
C ILE A 451 -15.20 -8.98 12.95
N SER A 452 -14.46 -10.08 13.01
CA SER A 452 -13.42 -10.42 12.04
C SER A 452 -14.00 -10.54 10.62
N VAL A 453 -15.11 -11.25 10.45
CA VAL A 453 -15.78 -11.37 9.14
C VAL A 453 -16.18 -10.00 8.61
N ALA A 454 -16.77 -9.13 9.43
CA ALA A 454 -17.10 -7.76 9.03
C ALA A 454 -15.87 -6.97 8.59
N MET A 455 -14.77 -7.04 9.35
CA MET A 455 -13.50 -6.39 9.00
C MET A 455 -12.88 -6.93 7.71
N VAL A 456 -13.00 -8.23 7.43
CA VAL A 456 -12.58 -8.84 6.16
C VAL A 456 -13.42 -8.34 5.00
N VAL A 457 -14.74 -8.22 5.17
CA VAL A 457 -15.62 -7.65 4.13
C VAL A 457 -15.23 -6.21 3.81
N ILE A 458 -14.98 -5.38 4.84
CA ILE A 458 -14.52 -4.00 4.65
C ILE A 458 -13.19 -3.98 3.88
N LEU A 459 -12.22 -4.81 4.28
CA LEU A 459 -10.94 -4.91 3.58
C LEU A 459 -11.11 -5.34 2.11
N LEU A 460 -11.96 -6.33 1.85
CA LEU A 460 -12.27 -6.80 0.50
C LEU A 460 -12.87 -5.69 -0.37
N VAL A 461 -13.77 -4.89 0.19
CA VAL A 461 -14.35 -3.72 -0.48
C VAL A 461 -13.26 -2.70 -0.78
N LEU A 462 -12.41 -2.33 0.18
CA LEU A 462 -11.31 -1.39 0.00
C LEU A 462 -10.32 -1.84 -1.09
N CYS A 463 -9.85 -3.08 -1.02
CA CYS A 463 -8.91 -3.63 -1.99
C CYS A 463 -9.53 -3.77 -3.39
N THR A 464 -10.80 -4.19 -3.49
CA THR A 464 -11.52 -4.27 -4.77
C THR A 464 -11.75 -2.89 -5.37
N ALA A 465 -12.12 -1.91 -4.54
CA ALA A 465 -12.28 -0.52 -4.96
C ALA A 465 -10.98 0.04 -5.53
N LEU A 466 -9.85 -0.17 -4.85
CA LEU A 466 -8.52 0.23 -5.31
C LEU A 466 -8.14 -0.44 -6.64
N CYS A 467 -8.30 -1.76 -6.75
CA CYS A 467 -7.97 -2.52 -7.96
C CYS A 467 -8.86 -2.10 -9.15
N ARG A 468 -10.15 -1.86 -8.90
CA ARG A 468 -11.08 -1.35 -9.91
C ARG A 468 -10.72 0.07 -10.33
N TRP A 469 -10.46 0.96 -9.37
CA TRP A 469 -9.99 2.32 -9.63
C TRP A 469 -8.72 2.31 -10.48
N SER A 470 -7.76 1.43 -10.16
CA SER A 470 -6.51 1.27 -10.92
C SER A 470 -6.77 0.87 -12.38
N SER A 471 -7.73 -0.03 -12.62
CA SER A 471 -8.11 -0.47 -13.97
C SER A 471 -8.81 0.62 -14.77
N VAL A 472 -9.68 1.39 -14.13
CA VAL A 472 -10.37 2.54 -14.74
C VAL A 472 -9.38 3.65 -15.07
N THR A 473 -8.48 3.97 -14.15
CA THR A 473 -7.40 4.94 -14.32
C THR A 473 -6.50 4.56 -15.48
N ALA A 474 -6.07 3.30 -15.56
CA ALA A 474 -5.31 2.79 -16.69
C ALA A 474 -6.05 2.98 -18.02
N ALA A 475 -7.31 2.53 -18.11
CA ALA A 475 -8.12 2.66 -19.31
C ALA A 475 -8.37 4.12 -19.73
N ALA A 476 -8.42 5.05 -18.78
CA ALA A 476 -8.60 6.48 -19.04
C ALA A 476 -7.30 7.15 -19.52
N TRP A 477 -6.14 6.79 -18.96
CA TRP A 477 -4.86 7.44 -19.27
C TRP A 477 -4.15 6.87 -20.49
N LEU A 478 -4.29 5.57 -20.76
CA LEU A 478 -3.58 4.91 -21.88
C LEU A 478 -3.80 5.59 -23.24
N PRO A 479 -5.01 6.05 -23.62
CA PRO A 479 -5.18 6.66 -24.94
C PRO A 479 -4.80 8.15 -25.02
N VAL A 480 -4.58 8.84 -23.88
CA VAL A 480 -4.10 10.24 -23.84
C VAL A 480 -2.61 10.36 -23.53
N ALA A 481 -1.99 9.28 -23.03
CA ALA A 481 -0.57 9.25 -22.76
C ALA A 481 0.22 9.42 -24.07
N ARG A 482 1.28 10.23 -24.02
CA ARG A 482 2.13 10.49 -25.20
C ARG A 482 2.88 9.22 -25.59
N ALA A 483 2.87 8.90 -26.88
CA ALA A 483 3.34 7.64 -27.45
C ALA A 483 4.78 7.22 -27.11
N ARG A 484 5.68 8.15 -26.72
CA ARG A 484 7.08 7.81 -26.43
C ARG A 484 7.25 7.00 -25.14
N SER A 485 6.36 7.17 -24.15
CA SER A 485 6.42 6.41 -22.90
C SER A 485 5.10 6.50 -22.14
N LEU A 486 4.59 5.36 -21.69
CA LEU A 486 3.42 5.29 -20.79
C LEU A 486 3.82 5.42 -19.32
N VAL A 487 5.13 5.44 -19.03
CA VAL A 487 5.67 5.50 -17.66
C VAL A 487 5.21 6.74 -16.89
N PRO A 488 5.16 7.96 -17.46
CA PRO A 488 4.67 9.13 -16.71
C PRO A 488 3.20 9.04 -16.30
N ALA A 489 2.34 8.43 -17.14
CA ALA A 489 0.95 8.19 -16.80
C ALA A 489 0.82 7.12 -15.71
N TYR A 490 1.60 6.05 -15.82
CA TYR A 490 1.70 5.05 -14.76
C TYR A 490 2.16 5.68 -13.42
N LEU A 491 3.28 6.41 -13.41
CA LEU A 491 3.83 7.05 -12.21
C LEU A 491 2.88 8.10 -11.62
N GLY A 492 2.21 8.87 -12.49
CA GLY A 492 1.20 9.83 -12.07
C GLY A 492 0.00 9.19 -11.37
N GLY A 493 -0.33 7.93 -11.69
CA GLY A 493 -1.34 7.15 -10.98
C GLY A 493 -0.84 6.54 -9.66
N VAL A 494 0.45 6.21 -9.56
CA VAL A 494 1.04 5.62 -8.35
C VAL A 494 0.95 6.58 -7.17
N VAL A 495 1.15 7.89 -7.38
CA VAL A 495 1.08 8.91 -6.33
C VAL A 495 -0.29 8.95 -5.62
N PRO A 496 -1.43 9.19 -6.30
CA PRO A 496 -2.74 9.17 -5.66
C PRO A 496 -3.08 7.81 -5.06
N ALA A 497 -2.73 6.72 -5.74
CA ALA A 497 -2.96 5.38 -5.21
C ALA A 497 -2.21 5.17 -3.88
N THR A 498 -0.97 5.65 -3.80
CA THR A 498 -0.12 5.58 -2.60
C THR A 498 -0.75 6.35 -1.46
N LEU A 499 -1.26 7.55 -1.70
CA LEU A 499 -1.94 8.35 -0.67
C LEU A 499 -3.21 7.64 -0.17
N VAL A 500 -4.03 7.12 -1.08
CA VAL A 500 -5.26 6.39 -0.71
C VAL A 500 -4.93 5.11 0.07
N CYS A 501 -3.97 4.30 -0.39
CA CYS A 501 -3.54 3.10 0.33
C CYS A 501 -2.89 3.43 1.68
N GLY A 502 -2.04 4.45 1.70
CA GLY A 502 -1.33 4.92 2.89
C GLY A 502 -2.26 5.54 3.94
N ALA A 503 -3.49 5.93 3.57
CA ALA A 503 -4.52 6.32 4.52
C ALA A 503 -5.46 5.16 4.88
N CYS A 504 -6.02 4.47 3.89
CA CYS A 504 -7.10 3.49 4.10
C CYS A 504 -6.63 2.23 4.83
N PHE A 505 -5.44 1.71 4.51
CA PHE A 505 -4.96 0.48 5.12
C PHE A 505 -4.52 0.64 6.58
N PRO A 506 -3.75 1.66 6.99
CA PRO A 506 -3.52 1.89 8.41
C PRO A 506 -4.80 2.26 9.16
N ALA A 507 -5.74 3.01 8.55
CA ALA A 507 -7.06 3.24 9.16
C ALA A 507 -7.79 1.93 9.45
N TRP A 508 -7.75 0.98 8.50
CA TRP A 508 -8.31 -0.36 8.69
C TRP A 508 -7.55 -1.18 9.75
N ILE A 509 -6.22 -1.14 9.77
CA ILE A 509 -5.42 -1.82 10.81
C ILE A 509 -5.78 -1.26 12.19
N GLN A 510 -5.80 0.07 12.34
CA GLN A 510 -6.18 0.74 13.57
C GLN A 510 -7.61 0.36 13.99
N ALA A 511 -8.57 0.36 13.06
CA ALA A 511 -9.94 -0.10 13.31
C ALA A 511 -9.99 -1.55 13.81
N THR A 512 -9.17 -2.45 13.24
CA THR A 512 -9.11 -3.84 13.72
C THR A 512 -8.49 -3.96 15.11
N GLU A 513 -7.43 -3.21 15.40
CA GLU A 513 -6.82 -3.17 16.74
C GLU A 513 -7.83 -2.68 17.77
N ILE A 514 -8.57 -1.63 17.41
CA ILE A 514 -9.60 -1.03 18.25
C ILE A 514 -10.77 -1.98 18.50
N ALA A 515 -11.26 -2.64 17.45
CA ALA A 515 -12.31 -3.64 17.57
C ALA A 515 -11.88 -4.86 18.39
N THR A 516 -10.59 -5.23 18.32
CA THR A 516 -10.00 -6.33 19.11
C THR A 516 -9.94 -5.96 20.59
N ALA A 517 -9.44 -4.76 20.87
CA ALA A 517 -9.27 -4.22 22.20
C ALA A 517 -10.61 -4.09 22.93
N THR A 518 -11.62 -3.52 22.27
CA THR A 518 -12.94 -3.24 22.87
C THR A 518 -13.88 -4.45 22.80
N GLY A 519 -13.66 -5.37 21.85
CA GLY A 519 -14.62 -6.39 21.51
C GLY A 519 -15.91 -5.84 20.87
N ASN A 520 -15.89 -4.59 20.38
CA ASN A 520 -17.03 -3.91 19.78
C ASN A 520 -16.70 -3.45 18.35
N LEU A 521 -17.50 -3.89 17.38
CA LEU A 521 -17.39 -3.50 15.98
C LEU A 521 -17.61 -2.00 15.79
N GLU A 522 -18.53 -1.40 16.54
CA GLU A 522 -18.88 0.02 16.48
C GLU A 522 -17.64 0.91 16.72
N ASN A 523 -16.83 0.61 17.74
CA ASN A 523 -15.64 1.39 18.06
C ASN A 523 -14.59 1.29 16.94
N GLY A 524 -14.44 0.10 16.34
CA GLY A 524 -13.57 -0.08 15.17
C GLY A 524 -14.06 0.70 13.95
N LEU A 525 -15.37 0.74 13.75
CA LEU A 525 -16.01 1.49 12.68
C LEU A 525 -15.88 3.00 12.85
N VAL A 526 -16.05 3.51 14.08
CA VAL A 526 -15.79 4.92 14.42
C VAL A 526 -14.34 5.27 14.09
N ALA A 527 -13.39 4.45 14.57
CA ALA A 527 -11.97 4.69 14.31
C ALA A 527 -11.61 4.66 12.82
N LEU A 528 -12.21 3.74 12.06
CA LEU A 528 -12.06 3.71 10.61
C LEU A 528 -12.57 5.01 9.98
N GLY A 529 -13.76 5.46 10.38
CA GLY A 529 -14.37 6.71 9.91
C GLY A 529 -13.47 7.91 10.21
N THR A 530 -13.10 8.10 11.48
CA THR A 530 -12.30 9.25 11.93
C THR A 530 -10.95 9.33 11.23
N THR A 531 -10.30 8.19 10.98
CA THR A 531 -9.01 8.18 10.28
C THR A 531 -9.17 8.38 8.77
N LEU A 532 -10.29 7.96 8.17
CA LEU A 532 -10.60 8.24 6.76
C LEU A 532 -11.04 9.69 6.52
N PHE A 533 -11.60 10.35 7.55
CA PHE A 533 -11.96 11.77 7.53
C PHE A 533 -10.82 12.71 7.90
N ASP A 534 -9.66 12.17 8.29
CA ASP A 534 -8.46 12.96 8.44
C ASP A 534 -8.17 13.74 7.15
N ALA A 535 -7.78 15.00 7.27
CA ALA A 535 -7.55 15.89 6.14
C ALA A 535 -6.54 15.31 5.13
N GLY A 536 -5.55 14.54 5.60
CA GLY A 536 -4.59 13.84 4.76
C GLY A 536 -5.24 12.73 3.93
N ALA A 537 -6.08 11.91 4.56
CA ALA A 537 -6.81 10.82 3.90
C ALA A 537 -7.78 11.36 2.84
N LEU A 538 -8.56 12.40 3.19
CA LEU A 538 -9.48 13.08 2.28
C LEU A 538 -8.76 13.71 1.08
N THR A 539 -7.61 14.34 1.33
CA THR A 539 -6.78 14.91 0.25
C THR A 539 -6.31 13.81 -0.70
N GLY A 540 -5.87 12.66 -0.18
CA GLY A 540 -5.51 11.50 -0.99
C GLY A 540 -6.66 10.99 -1.86
N LEU A 541 -7.86 10.86 -1.27
CA LEU A 541 -9.09 10.44 -1.98
C LEU A 541 -9.49 11.43 -3.06
N LEU A 542 -9.41 12.73 -2.80
CA LEU A 542 -9.70 13.79 -3.77
C LEU A 542 -8.73 13.74 -4.95
N VAL A 543 -7.42 13.65 -4.69
CA VAL A 543 -6.40 13.56 -5.75
C VAL A 543 -6.63 12.29 -6.59
N ALA A 544 -6.98 11.17 -5.95
CA ALA A 544 -7.31 9.93 -6.64
C ALA A 544 -8.58 10.03 -7.50
N ALA A 545 -9.59 10.77 -7.06
CA ALA A 545 -10.80 11.03 -7.85
C ALA A 545 -10.53 11.95 -9.06
N LEU A 546 -9.72 13.00 -8.86
CA LEU A 546 -9.38 13.97 -9.91
C LEU A 546 -8.45 13.39 -10.98
N TYR A 547 -7.62 12.41 -10.63
CA TYR A 547 -6.61 11.87 -11.55
C TYR A 547 -7.17 11.23 -12.85
N PRO A 548 -8.11 10.25 -12.80
CA PRO A 548 -8.74 9.72 -14.01
C PRO A 548 -9.62 10.76 -14.74
N LEU A 549 -10.19 11.73 -14.00
CA LEU A 549 -10.97 12.82 -14.59
C LEU A 549 -10.07 13.74 -15.45
N ALA A 550 -8.84 14.01 -15.00
CA ALA A 550 -7.86 14.79 -15.77
C ALA A 550 -7.53 14.13 -17.12
N ALA A 551 -7.41 12.80 -17.16
CA ALA A 551 -7.23 12.07 -18.42
C ALA A 551 -8.43 12.24 -19.37
N TRP A 552 -9.64 12.13 -18.82
CA TRP A 552 -10.87 12.30 -19.59
C TRP A 552 -11.01 13.70 -20.18
N LEU A 553 -10.60 14.74 -19.46
CA LEU A 553 -10.59 16.13 -19.96
C LEU A 553 -9.60 16.31 -21.11
N ARG A 554 -8.42 15.67 -21.06
CA ARG A 554 -7.41 15.67 -22.14
C ARG A 554 -7.88 14.93 -23.39
N HIS A 555 -8.75 13.94 -23.22
CA HIS A 555 -9.22 13.02 -24.26
C HIS A 555 -10.02 13.67 -25.41
N ARG A 556 -10.45 14.93 -25.27
CA ARG A 556 -11.25 15.67 -26.26
C ARG A 556 -10.43 16.44 -27.29
N GLU A 557 -9.11 16.47 -27.15
CA GLU A 557 -8.23 16.92 -28.22
C GLU A 557 -7.98 15.75 -29.18
N PRO A 558 -8.25 15.87 -30.49
CA PRO A 558 -7.88 14.85 -31.45
C PRO A 558 -6.35 14.77 -31.47
N ALA A 559 -5.78 13.89 -30.64
CA ALA A 559 -4.40 13.53 -30.78
C ALA A 559 -4.26 12.93 -32.18
N PRO A 560 -3.46 13.52 -33.08
CA PRO A 560 -3.24 12.94 -34.40
C PRO A 560 -2.80 11.50 -34.17
N GLY A 561 -3.52 10.56 -34.77
CA GLY A 561 -3.37 9.12 -34.56
C GLY A 561 -1.94 8.72 -34.88
N ARG A 562 -1.05 8.81 -33.90
CA ARG A 562 0.35 8.45 -34.03
C ARG A 562 0.47 6.99 -33.69
N ALA A 563 1.17 6.27 -34.57
CA ALA A 563 1.48 4.85 -34.49
C ALA A 563 2.07 4.50 -33.12
N LEU A 564 1.19 4.18 -32.17
CA LEU A 564 1.56 3.74 -30.82
C LEU A 564 1.84 2.22 -30.81
N TRP A 565 1.79 1.63 -31.99
CA TRP A 565 1.73 0.21 -32.23
C TRP A 565 2.47 -0.01 -33.53
N THR A 566 3.34 -1.00 -33.52
CA THR A 566 4.09 -1.55 -34.64
C THR A 566 5.42 -0.88 -35.00
N HIS A 567 6.41 -1.76 -35.15
CA HIS A 567 7.62 -1.55 -35.93
C HIS A 567 7.34 -1.37 -37.44
N THR A 568 6.07 -1.43 -37.87
CA THR A 568 5.61 -1.01 -39.19
C THR A 568 5.00 0.39 -39.13
N PRO A 569 5.17 1.22 -40.18
CA PRO A 569 4.82 2.65 -40.16
C PRO A 569 3.32 2.96 -40.17
N ALA A 570 2.43 1.97 -40.09
CA ALA A 570 0.98 2.19 -40.20
C ALA A 570 0.36 2.56 -38.84
N PRO A 571 -0.14 3.79 -38.64
CA PRO A 571 -0.78 4.19 -37.40
C PRO A 571 -2.11 3.44 -37.19
N VAL A 572 -2.16 2.66 -36.12
CA VAL A 572 -3.41 2.02 -35.67
C VAL A 572 -4.10 2.95 -34.69
N ALA A 573 -5.30 3.42 -35.04
CA ALA A 573 -6.18 4.10 -34.10
C ALA A 573 -6.69 3.10 -33.06
N LEU A 574 -6.39 3.35 -31.79
CA LEU A 574 -6.96 2.57 -30.69
C LEU A 574 -8.47 2.80 -30.62
N PRO A 575 -9.29 1.75 -30.45
CA PRO A 575 -10.71 1.92 -30.21
C PRO A 575 -10.92 2.81 -28.99
N ARG A 576 -11.78 3.81 -29.12
CA ARG A 576 -12.14 4.71 -28.03
C ARG A 576 -12.95 3.92 -27.00
N LEU A 577 -12.28 3.46 -25.93
CA LEU A 577 -12.98 2.92 -24.78
C LEU A 577 -13.79 4.05 -24.15
N ARG A 578 -15.12 3.92 -24.18
CA ARG A 578 -16.03 4.85 -23.49
C ARG A 578 -15.95 4.59 -21.98
N VAL A 579 -14.89 5.07 -21.35
CA VAL A 579 -14.81 5.10 -19.89
C VAL A 579 -15.85 6.11 -19.41
N ARG A 580 -16.85 5.63 -18.67
CA ARG A 580 -17.84 6.52 -18.03
C ARG A 580 -17.15 7.15 -16.82
N PRO A 581 -17.00 8.48 -16.72
CA PRO A 581 -16.31 9.13 -15.60
C PRO A 581 -16.94 8.78 -14.24
N VAL A 582 -18.23 8.45 -14.22
CA VAL A 582 -18.96 7.93 -13.05
C VAL A 582 -18.29 6.68 -12.45
N ALA A 583 -17.73 5.78 -13.28
CA ALA A 583 -17.04 4.59 -12.77
C ALA A 583 -15.71 4.90 -12.08
N ALA A 584 -15.12 6.07 -12.36
CA ALA A 584 -13.87 6.53 -11.74
C ALA A 584 -14.11 7.28 -10.43
N LEU A 585 -15.24 7.98 -10.31
CA LEU A 585 -15.63 8.74 -9.12
C LEU A 585 -16.40 7.90 -8.10
N ALA A 586 -17.12 6.86 -8.53
CA ALA A 586 -17.94 6.02 -7.66
C ALA A 586 -17.18 5.42 -6.45
N PRO A 587 -15.92 4.92 -6.57
CA PRO A 587 -15.21 4.39 -5.41
C PRO A 587 -14.94 5.44 -4.33
N ALA A 588 -14.51 6.65 -4.73
CA ALA A 588 -14.25 7.75 -3.80
C ALA A 588 -15.57 8.23 -3.16
N ALA A 589 -16.64 8.35 -3.95
CA ALA A 589 -17.95 8.73 -3.44
C ALA A 589 -18.54 7.67 -2.49
N VAL A 590 -18.41 6.38 -2.80
CA VAL A 590 -18.88 5.29 -1.93
C VAL A 590 -18.10 5.25 -0.62
N LEU A 591 -16.77 5.42 -0.67
CA LEU A 591 -15.95 5.44 0.54
C LEU A 591 -16.26 6.65 1.43
N ALA A 592 -16.38 7.84 0.84
CA ALA A 592 -16.78 9.05 1.57
C ALA A 592 -18.20 8.92 2.15
N SER A 593 -19.16 8.39 1.37
CA SER A 593 -20.55 8.22 1.81
C SER A 593 -20.69 7.14 2.89
N ALA A 594 -19.93 6.04 2.78
CA ALA A 594 -19.93 4.98 3.79
C ALA A 594 -19.32 5.47 5.09
N ALA A 595 -18.17 6.16 5.04
CA ALA A 595 -17.56 6.76 6.22
C ALA A 595 -18.53 7.75 6.90
N LEU A 596 -19.23 8.56 6.10
CA LEU A 596 -20.20 9.54 6.61
C LEU A 596 -21.41 8.86 7.27
N LEU A 597 -21.95 7.84 6.62
CA LEU A 597 -23.05 7.06 7.16
C LEU A 597 -22.64 6.38 8.48
N LEU A 598 -21.40 5.90 8.58
CA LEU A 598 -20.84 5.26 9.78
C LEU A 598 -20.70 6.24 10.95
N GLU A 599 -20.22 7.46 10.70
CA GLU A 599 -20.10 8.51 11.72
C GLU A 599 -21.47 9.04 12.18
N VAL A 600 -22.43 9.14 11.27
CA VAL A 600 -23.81 9.56 11.57
C VAL A 600 -24.62 8.48 12.28
N LEU A 601 -24.39 7.20 11.98
CA LEU A 601 -25.11 6.08 12.59
C LEU A 601 -24.56 5.67 13.96
N THR A 602 -23.36 6.10 14.34
CA THR A 602 -22.82 5.87 15.69
C THR A 602 -23.57 6.76 16.68
N PRO A 603 -24.48 6.23 17.52
CA PRO A 603 -25.49 7.04 18.20
C PRO A 603 -24.93 7.94 19.32
N ARG A 604 -23.62 7.90 19.59
CA ARG A 604 -23.09 8.27 20.90
C ARG A 604 -23.08 9.76 21.26
N PRO A 605 -22.82 10.74 20.37
CA PRO A 605 -22.96 12.14 20.79
C PRO A 605 -24.43 12.51 21.01
N LEU A 606 -25.35 11.90 20.23
CA LEU A 606 -26.79 12.15 20.36
C LEU A 606 -27.39 11.45 21.60
N LEU A 607 -26.98 10.21 21.87
CA LEU A 607 -27.49 9.43 22.99
C LEU A 607 -26.88 9.87 24.33
N ALA A 608 -25.61 10.29 24.35
CA ALA A 608 -24.98 10.85 25.55
C ALA A 608 -25.49 12.27 25.87
N GLY A 609 -25.80 13.09 24.85
CA GLY A 609 -26.45 14.39 25.04
C GLY A 609 -27.91 14.27 25.48
N VAL A 610 -28.65 13.27 24.99
CA VAL A 610 -30.08 13.07 25.30
C VAL A 610 -30.31 12.30 26.60
N LEU A 611 -29.43 11.36 26.98
CA LEU A 611 -29.58 10.57 28.21
C LEU A 611 -28.70 11.06 29.39
N GLY A 612 -27.65 11.84 29.12
CA GLY A 612 -26.64 12.19 30.13
C GLY A 612 -26.75 13.57 30.76
N GLY A 613 -27.52 14.51 30.20
CA GLY A 613 -27.67 15.87 30.79
C GLY A 613 -26.37 16.67 30.92
N VAL A 614 -25.26 16.23 30.30
CA VAL A 614 -23.99 16.97 30.32
C VAL A 614 -24.02 18.01 29.21
N THR A 615 -24.49 19.20 29.55
CA THR A 615 -24.31 20.40 28.73
C THR A 615 -22.84 20.77 28.76
N ALA A 616 -22.06 20.35 27.77
CA ALA A 616 -20.75 20.99 27.55
C ALA A 616 -21.00 22.50 27.35
N PRO A 617 -20.39 23.38 28.16
CA PRO A 617 -20.69 24.81 28.09
C PRO A 617 -20.33 25.38 26.70
N PRO A 618 -21.19 26.23 26.11
CA PRO A 618 -20.87 26.95 24.88
C PRO A 618 -19.52 27.66 25.01
N GLY A 619 -18.58 27.38 24.10
CA GLY A 619 -17.22 27.94 24.12
C GLY A 619 -16.12 26.96 24.49
N SER A 620 -16.43 25.71 24.86
CA SER A 620 -15.40 24.68 25.02
C SER A 620 -14.68 24.39 23.70
N THR A 621 -13.39 24.05 23.78
CA THR A 621 -12.58 23.64 22.63
C THR A 621 -13.20 22.52 21.82
N ASP A 622 -14.00 21.67 22.45
CA ASP A 622 -14.60 20.49 21.82
C ASP A 622 -15.84 20.85 21.01
N TYR A 623 -16.63 21.82 21.48
CA TYR A 623 -17.71 22.40 20.71
C TYR A 623 -17.18 23.13 19.46
N ASN A 624 -16.08 23.88 19.60
CA ASN A 624 -15.44 24.55 18.47
C ASN A 624 -14.77 23.58 17.48
N ARG A 625 -14.12 22.51 17.95
CA ARG A 625 -13.60 21.45 17.06
C ARG A 625 -14.72 20.72 16.35
N PHE A 626 -15.82 20.41 17.05
CA PHE A 626 -17.00 19.80 16.44
C PHE A 626 -17.63 20.69 15.36
N LEU A 627 -17.76 22.00 15.63
CA LEU A 627 -18.21 22.97 14.62
C LEU A 627 -17.23 23.12 13.46
N GLN A 628 -15.91 23.07 13.71
CA GLN A 628 -14.90 23.07 12.66
C GLN A 628 -14.98 21.80 11.81
N TYR A 629 -15.16 20.62 12.42
CA TYR A 629 -15.39 19.36 11.68
C TYR A 629 -16.67 19.44 10.86
N LEU A 630 -17.77 19.95 11.41
CA LEU A 630 -19.03 20.16 10.68
C LEU A 630 -18.88 21.17 9.53
N ALA A 631 -18.16 22.27 9.73
CA ALA A 631 -17.91 23.27 8.70
C ALA A 631 -17.01 22.74 7.59
N LEU A 632 -15.94 22.01 7.94
CA LEU A 632 -15.05 21.35 6.98
C LEU A 632 -15.79 20.26 6.20
N LEU A 633 -16.64 19.49 6.88
CA LEU A 633 -17.50 18.47 6.26
C LEU A 633 -18.52 19.10 5.29
N ALA A 634 -19.17 20.18 5.70
CA ALA A 634 -20.11 20.92 4.85
C ALA A 634 -19.42 21.52 3.63
N LEU A 635 -18.24 22.13 3.80
CA LEU A 635 -17.41 22.63 2.70
C LEU A 635 -17.00 21.50 1.75
N TRP A 636 -16.75 20.30 2.29
CA TRP A 636 -16.39 19.12 1.51
C TRP A 636 -17.56 18.59 0.68
N LEU A 637 -18.74 18.49 1.28
CA LEU A 637 -19.98 18.12 0.58
C LEU A 637 -20.24 19.07 -0.60
N ILE A 638 -20.12 20.38 -0.35
CA ILE A 638 -20.24 21.42 -1.37
C ILE A 638 -19.20 21.22 -2.48
N LEU A 639 -17.93 20.97 -2.14
CA LEU A 639 -16.87 20.77 -3.13
C LEU A 639 -17.09 19.51 -3.98
N LEU A 640 -17.47 18.40 -3.34
CA LEU A 640 -17.69 17.12 -4.02
C LEU A 640 -18.87 17.20 -4.98
N GLU A 641 -19.89 17.97 -4.61
CA GLU A 641 -21.04 18.26 -5.44
C GLU A 641 -20.75 19.23 -6.57
N VAL A 642 -19.93 20.25 -6.34
CA VAL A 642 -19.43 21.10 -7.43
C VAL A 642 -18.69 20.22 -8.43
N VAL A 643 -17.81 19.33 -7.98
CA VAL A 643 -17.14 18.37 -8.87
C VAL A 643 -18.15 17.46 -9.59
N ALA A 644 -19.14 16.90 -8.88
CA ALA A 644 -20.16 16.02 -9.46
C ALA A 644 -21.06 16.75 -10.49
N ALA A 645 -21.45 17.98 -10.21
CA ALA A 645 -22.25 18.86 -11.06
C ALA A 645 -21.45 19.28 -12.30
N LEU A 646 -20.18 19.66 -12.13
CA LEU A 646 -19.28 20.01 -13.21
C LEU A 646 -18.99 18.80 -14.13
N VAL A 647 -18.81 17.61 -13.55
CA VAL A 647 -18.68 16.34 -14.30
C VAL A 647 -19.97 16.05 -15.06
N SER A 648 -21.13 16.21 -14.42
CA SER A 648 -22.45 16.01 -15.03
C SER A 648 -22.71 16.97 -16.20
N ALA A 649 -22.38 18.25 -16.03
CA ALA A 649 -22.46 19.27 -17.07
C ALA A 649 -21.48 18.98 -18.22
N ALA A 650 -20.24 18.58 -17.91
CA ALA A 650 -19.21 18.30 -18.90
C ALA A 650 -19.48 17.04 -19.73
N VAL A 651 -20.17 16.04 -19.16
CA VAL A 651 -20.60 14.80 -19.83
C VAL A 651 -21.76 15.05 -20.82
N GLY A 652 -22.34 16.26 -20.79
CA GLY A 652 -23.44 16.68 -21.66
C GLY A 652 -24.77 16.23 -21.05
N GLY A 653 -25.57 17.19 -20.62
CA GLY A 653 -26.86 17.03 -19.91
C GLY A 653 -27.96 16.21 -20.61
N ALA A 654 -27.64 15.46 -21.66
CA ALA A 654 -28.57 14.56 -22.36
C ALA A 654 -28.65 13.14 -21.75
N HIS A 655 -27.81 12.81 -20.75
CA HIS A 655 -27.80 11.49 -20.13
C HIS A 655 -28.33 11.51 -18.69
N LEU A 656 -29.18 10.51 -18.39
CA LEU A 656 -29.82 10.18 -17.11
C LEU A 656 -28.98 10.43 -15.86
N LEU A 657 -27.69 10.15 -15.93
CA LEU A 657 -26.74 10.34 -14.84
C LEU A 657 -26.56 11.80 -14.43
N GLY A 658 -26.67 12.76 -15.37
CA GLY A 658 -26.53 14.17 -15.05
C GLY A 658 -27.70 14.72 -14.22
N PHE A 659 -28.92 14.23 -14.45
CA PHE A 659 -30.07 14.56 -13.61
C PHE A 659 -29.95 13.90 -12.25
N SER A 660 -29.66 12.59 -12.19
CA SER A 660 -29.47 11.87 -10.92
C SER A 660 -28.38 12.49 -10.03
N HIS A 661 -27.26 12.91 -10.63
CA HIS A 661 -26.17 13.56 -9.89
C HIS A 661 -26.52 15.00 -9.54
N ALA A 662 -27.25 15.73 -10.39
CA ALA A 662 -27.74 17.07 -10.05
C ALA A 662 -28.80 17.05 -8.96
N THR A 663 -29.66 16.03 -8.91
CA THR A 663 -30.65 15.85 -7.84
C THR A 663 -30.00 15.39 -6.55
N LEU A 664 -29.07 14.42 -6.63
CA LEU A 664 -28.29 14.00 -5.47
C LEU A 664 -27.50 15.20 -4.91
N ALA A 665 -26.80 15.94 -5.78
CA ALA A 665 -26.11 17.17 -5.41
C ALA A 665 -27.07 18.22 -4.84
N ALA A 666 -28.20 18.54 -5.48
CA ALA A 666 -29.13 19.53 -4.95
C ALA A 666 -29.69 19.15 -3.56
N VAL A 667 -29.93 17.86 -3.31
CA VAL A 667 -30.40 17.36 -2.01
C VAL A 667 -29.28 17.43 -0.97
N THR A 668 -28.04 17.06 -1.32
CA THR A 668 -26.91 17.10 -0.40
C THR A 668 -26.38 18.53 -0.17
N ALA A 669 -26.39 19.43 -1.17
CA ALA A 669 -26.16 20.88 -1.02
C ALA A 669 -27.25 21.52 -0.18
N GLY A 670 -28.51 21.13 -0.39
CA GLY A 670 -29.61 21.56 0.45
C GLY A 670 -29.37 21.18 1.91
N GLY A 671 -28.93 19.94 2.17
CA GLY A 671 -28.57 19.47 3.51
C GLY A 671 -27.36 20.19 4.13
N ALA A 672 -26.28 20.37 3.35
CA ALA A 672 -25.05 21.03 3.81
C ALA A 672 -25.24 22.55 4.01
N LEU A 673 -25.93 23.23 3.10
CA LEU A 673 -26.29 24.63 3.23
C LEU A 673 -27.22 24.84 4.42
N MET A 674 -28.19 23.94 4.63
CA MET A 674 -29.07 24.03 5.79
C MET A 674 -28.30 23.78 7.10
N ALA A 675 -27.28 22.92 7.10
CA ALA A 675 -26.39 22.76 8.25
C ALA A 675 -25.58 24.03 8.56
N VAL A 676 -25.04 24.71 7.54
CA VAL A 676 -24.31 25.99 7.70
C VAL A 676 -25.24 27.11 8.15
N VAL A 677 -26.41 27.25 7.50
CA VAL A 677 -27.41 28.27 7.80
C VAL A 677 -28.08 28.05 9.16
N LEU A 678 -28.16 26.82 9.66
CA LEU A 678 -28.66 26.54 11.01
C LEU A 678 -27.56 26.56 12.08
N ALA A 679 -26.29 26.38 11.73
CA ALA A 679 -25.16 26.52 12.65
C ALA A 679 -24.92 27.99 13.07
N GLU A 680 -25.07 28.93 12.14
CA GLU A 680 -24.92 30.38 12.40
C GLU A 680 -25.90 30.92 13.48
N PRO A 681 -27.23 30.71 13.40
CA PRO A 681 -28.16 31.12 14.45
C PRO A 681 -27.97 30.33 15.74
N LEU A 682 -27.40 29.12 15.71
CA LEU A 682 -27.04 28.37 16.92
C LEU A 682 -25.86 29.03 17.66
N VAL A 683 -24.84 29.46 16.91
CA VAL A 683 -23.70 30.22 17.46
C VAL A 683 -24.17 31.58 17.99
N LEU A 684 -25.07 32.26 17.29
CA LEU A 684 -25.65 33.53 17.74
C LEU A 684 -26.58 33.38 18.95
N MET A 685 -27.42 32.33 19.00
CA MET A 685 -28.31 32.06 20.14
C MET A 685 -27.57 31.54 21.38
N CYS A 686 -26.52 30.74 21.21
CA CYS A 686 -25.73 30.23 22.34
C CYS A 686 -24.58 31.17 22.75
N GLY A 687 -24.25 32.19 21.95
CA GLY A 687 -23.37 33.30 22.33
C GLY A 687 -24.05 34.35 23.20
N ALA A 688 -25.39 34.38 23.27
CA ALA A 688 -26.13 35.23 24.18
C ALA A 688 -26.18 34.60 25.59
N PRO A 689 -25.92 35.36 26.67
CA PRO A 689 -26.02 34.84 28.04
C PRO A 689 -27.40 34.22 28.29
N GLY A 690 -27.45 32.91 28.55
CA GLY A 690 -28.69 32.17 28.85
C GLY A 690 -29.48 31.60 27.65
N GLY A 691 -29.08 31.86 26.40
CA GLY A 691 -29.87 31.46 25.21
C GLY A 691 -29.88 29.95 24.90
N CYS A 692 -28.94 29.19 25.44
CA CYS A 692 -28.76 27.76 25.15
C CYS A 692 -29.57 26.84 26.10
N ALA A 693 -30.39 27.38 27.01
CA ALA A 693 -31.19 26.60 27.98
C ALA A 693 -32.30 25.75 27.34
N ALA A 694 -32.63 25.99 26.07
CA ALA A 694 -33.54 25.15 25.30
C ALA A 694 -32.79 23.96 24.65
N GLY A 695 -32.38 22.98 25.46
CA GLY A 695 -31.66 21.74 25.04
C GLY A 695 -32.38 20.82 24.03
N TRP A 696 -33.48 21.27 23.45
CA TRP A 696 -34.40 20.50 22.61
C TRP A 696 -34.15 20.76 21.11
N LEU A 697 -33.40 21.82 20.76
CA LEU A 697 -33.15 22.21 19.37
C LEU A 697 -31.98 21.43 18.72
N VAL A 698 -30.94 21.07 19.47
CA VAL A 698 -29.77 20.31 18.96
C VAL A 698 -30.14 18.87 18.55
N PRO A 699 -30.96 18.11 19.31
CA PRO A 699 -31.44 16.79 18.87
C PRO A 699 -32.33 16.88 17.63
N GLN A 700 -33.19 17.90 17.53
CA GLN A 700 -34.07 18.11 16.36
C GLN A 700 -33.26 18.42 15.08
N LEU A 701 -32.15 19.14 15.22
CA LEU A 701 -31.19 19.39 14.15
C LEU A 701 -30.43 18.14 13.72
N GLY A 702 -29.96 17.34 14.68
CA GLY A 702 -29.36 16.03 14.42
C GLY A 702 -30.35 15.07 13.75
N ILE A 703 -31.62 15.06 14.19
CA ILE A 703 -32.72 14.29 13.57
C ILE A 703 -33.04 14.81 12.17
N ALA A 704 -33.09 16.13 11.95
CA ALA A 704 -33.30 16.69 10.61
C ALA A 704 -32.16 16.34 9.66
N PHE A 705 -30.91 16.35 10.16
CA PHE A 705 -29.73 15.90 9.42
C PHE A 705 -29.79 14.40 9.12
N MET A 706 -30.14 13.58 10.12
CA MET A 706 -30.33 12.13 9.97
C MET A 706 -31.45 11.83 8.98
N MET A 707 -32.59 12.52 9.05
CA MET A 707 -33.72 12.34 8.13
C MET A 707 -33.34 12.79 6.72
N THR A 708 -32.52 13.83 6.55
CA THR A 708 -32.02 14.23 5.23
C THR A 708 -31.07 13.20 4.63
N ALA A 709 -30.19 12.58 5.44
CA ALA A 709 -29.29 11.53 4.97
C ALA A 709 -30.04 10.19 4.73
N VAL A 710 -30.87 9.76 5.68
CA VAL A 710 -31.61 8.49 5.68
C VAL A 710 -32.78 8.49 4.69
N VAL A 711 -33.43 9.63 4.46
CA VAL A 711 -34.53 9.74 3.48
C VAL A 711 -34.01 10.30 2.15
N GLY A 712 -33.17 11.33 2.18
CA GLY A 712 -32.71 12.03 0.97
C GLY A 712 -31.77 11.22 0.10
N VAL A 713 -30.82 10.46 0.67
CA VAL A 713 -29.91 9.61 -0.13
C VAL A 713 -30.67 8.44 -0.78
N PRO A 714 -31.48 7.66 -0.06
CA PRO A 714 -32.30 6.61 -0.68
C PRO A 714 -33.34 7.15 -1.65
N ALA A 715 -33.99 8.30 -1.36
CA ALA A 715 -34.91 8.93 -2.30
C ALA A 715 -34.19 9.42 -3.57
N GLY A 716 -32.96 9.94 -3.45
CA GLY A 716 -32.11 10.30 -4.59
C GLY A 716 -31.70 9.08 -5.42
N VAL A 717 -31.33 7.97 -4.78
CA VAL A 717 -30.99 6.69 -5.43
C VAL A 717 -32.23 6.07 -6.10
N LEU A 718 -33.38 6.05 -5.42
CA LEU A 718 -34.66 5.56 -5.96
C LEU A 718 -35.16 6.43 -7.11
N GLY A 719 -35.09 7.76 -6.98
CA GLY A 719 -35.44 8.70 -8.05
C GLY A 719 -34.55 8.53 -9.29
N ALA A 720 -33.24 8.33 -9.08
CA ALA A 720 -32.30 7.97 -10.14
C ALA A 720 -32.63 6.61 -10.79
N GLY A 721 -33.02 5.63 -9.99
CA GLY A 721 -33.44 4.30 -10.43
C GLY A 721 -34.73 4.32 -11.26
N LEU A 722 -35.77 4.99 -10.77
CA LEU A 722 -37.08 5.16 -11.43
C LEU A 722 -36.95 5.94 -12.74
N ALA A 723 -36.22 7.05 -12.74
CA ALA A 723 -35.94 7.80 -13.96
C ALA A 723 -35.17 6.93 -14.98
N GLY A 724 -34.28 6.05 -14.49
CA GLY A 724 -33.59 5.05 -15.29
C GLY A 724 -34.54 4.04 -15.93
N ALA A 725 -35.44 3.46 -15.12
CA ALA A 725 -36.39 2.45 -15.52
C ALA A 725 -37.44 2.95 -16.52
N ILE A 726 -37.91 4.19 -16.40
CA ILE A 726 -38.90 4.79 -17.32
C ILE A 726 -38.30 5.12 -18.69
N ARG A 727 -37.00 5.46 -18.76
CA ARG A 727 -36.38 5.91 -20.01
C ARG A 727 -35.77 4.80 -20.86
N VAL A 728 -35.49 3.63 -20.28
CA VAL A 728 -35.11 2.41 -21.02
C VAL A 728 -36.19 2.02 -22.06
N PRO A 729 -37.49 1.91 -21.71
CA PRO A 729 -38.54 1.64 -22.68
C PRO A 729 -38.72 2.80 -23.66
N ILE A 730 -38.61 4.07 -23.24
CA ILE A 730 -38.66 5.22 -24.16
C ILE A 730 -37.52 5.18 -25.20
N ARG A 731 -36.31 4.78 -24.82
CA ARG A 731 -35.20 4.60 -25.78
C ARG A 731 -35.36 3.40 -26.69
N LEU A 732 -36.01 2.34 -26.21
CA LEU A 732 -36.39 1.21 -27.05
C LEU A 732 -37.51 1.58 -28.04
N LEU A 733 -38.39 2.52 -27.66
CA LEU A 733 -39.46 3.06 -28.50
C LEU A 733 -38.97 4.12 -29.52
N VAL A 734 -37.90 4.86 -29.22
CA VAL A 734 -37.38 5.96 -30.07
C VAL A 734 -36.26 5.51 -31.03
N ARG A 735 -36.17 4.20 -31.32
CA ARG A 735 -34.97 3.57 -31.92
C ARG A 735 -34.66 3.87 -33.39
N GLU A 736 -35.26 4.87 -34.05
CA GLU A 736 -35.07 5.07 -35.50
C GLU A 736 -34.49 6.41 -35.98
N ARG A 737 -34.24 7.41 -35.13
CA ARG A 737 -33.60 8.66 -35.62
C ARG A 737 -32.09 8.66 -35.39
N ALA A 738 -31.35 8.66 -36.51
CA ALA A 738 -29.90 8.73 -36.60
C ALA A 738 -29.28 9.67 -35.55
N TYR A 739 -28.44 9.10 -34.70
CA TYR A 739 -27.72 9.80 -33.63
C TYR A 739 -26.80 10.87 -34.24
N ARG A 740 -27.23 12.14 -34.23
CA ARG A 740 -26.33 13.28 -34.47
C ARG A 740 -25.53 13.53 -33.18
N PRO A 741 -24.18 13.55 -33.24
CA PRO A 741 -23.37 13.85 -32.07
C PRO A 741 -23.70 15.27 -31.58
N PRO A 742 -23.82 15.49 -30.26
CA PRO A 742 -24.06 16.83 -29.72
C PRO A 742 -22.89 17.78 -30.07
N PRO A 743 -23.16 19.08 -30.28
CA PRO A 743 -22.13 20.07 -30.58
C PRO A 743 -21.10 20.13 -29.45
N ALA A 744 -19.83 20.32 -29.82
CA ALA A 744 -18.73 20.37 -28.87
C ALA A 744 -18.94 21.51 -27.84
N PRO A 745 -18.69 21.27 -26.54
CA PRO A 745 -18.81 22.32 -25.53
C PRO A 745 -17.82 23.46 -25.81
N ARG A 746 -18.30 24.70 -25.70
CA ARG A 746 -17.56 25.95 -25.96
C ARG A 746 -16.28 26.03 -25.11
N THR A 747 -15.20 26.55 -25.69
CA THR A 747 -13.84 26.63 -25.11
C THR A 747 -13.76 27.39 -23.79
N TRP A 748 -14.63 28.38 -23.57
CA TRP A 748 -14.68 29.15 -22.31
C TRP A 748 -15.09 28.29 -21.11
N LEU A 749 -16.01 27.33 -21.29
CA LEU A 749 -16.45 26.43 -20.23
C LEU A 749 -15.30 25.52 -19.75
N ARG A 750 -14.37 25.17 -20.64
CA ARG A 750 -13.17 24.39 -20.30
C ARG A 750 -12.18 25.18 -19.45
N ARG A 751 -11.97 26.45 -19.80
CA ARG A 751 -11.11 27.36 -19.03
C ARG A 751 -11.71 27.64 -17.66
N ALA A 752 -13.02 27.89 -17.60
CA ALA A 752 -13.74 28.03 -16.34
C ALA A 752 -13.54 26.79 -15.45
N LEU A 753 -13.81 25.58 -15.97
CA LEU A 753 -13.64 24.32 -15.23
C LEU A 753 -12.22 24.10 -14.69
N ALA A 754 -11.18 24.35 -15.50
CA ALA A 754 -9.79 24.17 -15.08
C ALA A 754 -9.37 25.22 -14.03
N VAL A 755 -9.82 26.46 -14.19
CA VAL A 755 -9.56 27.55 -13.24
C VAL A 755 -10.30 27.30 -11.93
N THR A 756 -11.57 26.87 -11.96
CA THR A 756 -12.34 26.53 -10.76
C THR A 756 -11.72 25.36 -10.01
N ALA A 757 -11.29 24.30 -10.70
CA ALA A 757 -10.60 23.18 -10.05
C ALA A 757 -9.26 23.59 -9.42
N LEU A 758 -8.49 24.44 -10.11
CA LEU A 758 -7.22 24.96 -9.59
C LEU A 758 -7.44 25.88 -8.38
N ILE A 759 -8.39 26.81 -8.46
CA ILE A 759 -8.77 27.70 -7.35
C ILE A 759 -9.24 26.87 -6.16
N ALA A 760 -10.17 25.93 -6.36
CA ALA A 760 -10.64 25.07 -5.28
C ALA A 760 -9.50 24.29 -4.60
N THR A 761 -8.54 23.78 -5.37
CA THR A 761 -7.37 23.08 -4.83
C THR A 761 -6.43 24.02 -4.05
N LEU A 762 -6.17 25.22 -4.57
CA LEU A 762 -5.33 26.22 -3.92
C LEU A 762 -5.98 26.80 -2.66
N THR A 763 -7.26 27.15 -2.70
CA THR A 763 -8.03 27.64 -1.55
C THR A 763 -8.13 26.57 -0.46
N TRP A 764 -8.35 25.31 -0.84
CA TRP A 764 -8.30 24.18 0.09
C TRP A 764 -6.93 24.05 0.78
N SER A 765 -5.85 24.13 0.01
CA SER A 765 -4.49 24.00 0.53
C SER A 765 -4.14 25.15 1.49
N ALA A 766 -4.60 26.37 1.17
CA ALA A 766 -4.41 27.56 2.00
C ALA A 766 -5.19 27.51 3.33
N VAL A 767 -6.31 26.79 3.40
CA VAL A 767 -7.10 26.60 4.64
C VAL A 767 -6.61 25.40 5.46
N MET A 768 -6.27 24.29 4.79
CA MET A 768 -5.90 23.06 5.49
C MET A 768 -4.49 23.07 6.07
N VAL A 769 -3.53 23.78 5.46
CA VAL A 769 -2.18 23.89 6.01
C VAL A 769 -2.19 24.59 7.39
N PRO A 770 -2.91 25.71 7.59
CA PRO A 770 -3.08 26.32 8.91
C PRO A 770 -3.82 25.45 9.93
N VAL A 771 -4.90 24.76 9.53
CA VAL A 771 -5.65 23.87 10.43
C VAL A 771 -4.80 22.68 10.88
N TRP A 772 -4.10 22.06 9.93
CA TRP A 772 -3.13 21.01 10.21
C TRP A 772 -2.01 21.51 11.14
N ALA A 773 -1.50 22.73 10.92
CA ALA A 773 -0.49 23.35 11.76
C ALA A 773 -1.00 23.64 13.19
N LEU A 774 -2.26 24.07 13.35
CA LEU A 774 -2.92 24.27 14.64
C LEU A 774 -3.13 22.93 15.38
N GLU A 775 -3.61 21.89 14.70
CA GLU A 775 -3.81 20.55 15.29
C GLU A 775 -2.50 19.91 15.78
N HIS A 776 -1.40 20.16 15.09
CA HIS A 776 -0.09 19.60 15.43
C HIS A 776 0.74 20.51 16.34
N GLY A 777 0.14 21.57 16.90
CA GLY A 777 0.81 22.45 17.86
C GLY A 777 1.94 23.31 17.27
N LEU A 778 2.00 23.45 15.94
CA LEU A 778 2.91 24.41 15.28
C LEU A 778 2.44 25.86 15.50
N VAL A 779 1.19 26.04 15.92
CA VAL A 779 0.61 27.30 16.39
C VAL A 779 -0.09 27.01 17.72
N SER A 780 0.26 27.73 18.79
CA SER A 780 -0.27 27.47 20.14
C SER A 780 -1.66 28.10 20.30
N PRO A 781 -2.75 27.32 20.48
CA PRO A 781 -4.05 27.88 20.79
C PRO A 781 -4.05 28.38 22.24
N ALA A 782 -4.72 29.52 22.48
CA ALA A 782 -5.00 30.00 23.83
C ALA A 782 -5.74 28.91 24.61
N ARG A 783 -5.26 28.59 25.83
CA ARG A 783 -5.87 27.58 26.71
C ARG A 783 -7.31 28.00 27.04
N LEU A 784 -8.29 27.21 26.63
CA LEU A 784 -9.69 27.36 27.04
C LEU A 784 -10.01 26.33 28.14
N PRO A 785 -10.93 26.64 29.07
CA PRO A 785 -11.27 25.75 30.18
C PRO A 785 -12.10 24.56 29.70
N THR A 786 -11.70 23.34 30.06
CA THR A 786 -12.43 22.08 29.81
C THR A 786 -13.34 21.73 31.00
N GLY A 787 -14.39 20.93 30.75
CA GLY A 787 -15.50 20.69 31.69
C GLY A 787 -15.10 20.02 33.00
N THR A 788 -15.31 20.73 34.11
CA THR A 788 -14.86 20.39 35.47
C THR A 788 -15.72 19.34 36.19
N ASP A 789 -16.95 19.11 35.74
CA ASP A 789 -17.97 18.46 36.60
C ASP A 789 -17.98 16.93 36.51
N ALA A 790 -17.42 16.35 35.45
CA ALA A 790 -17.38 14.89 35.31
C ALA A 790 -16.25 14.25 36.15
N VAL A 791 -15.11 14.92 36.26
CA VAL A 791 -13.93 14.39 36.99
C VAL A 791 -14.11 14.48 38.51
N THR A 792 -14.78 15.51 39.01
CA THR A 792 -15.07 15.70 40.45
C THR A 792 -16.02 14.64 41.01
N ASN A 793 -16.82 13.99 40.15
CA ASN A 793 -17.73 12.89 40.52
C ASN A 793 -17.05 11.51 40.59
N VAL A 794 -15.78 11.39 40.21
CA VAL A 794 -15.02 10.16 40.44
C VAL A 794 -14.70 10.07 41.94
N PRO A 795 -15.04 8.97 42.63
CA PRO A 795 -14.70 8.82 44.04
C PRO A 795 -13.19 8.94 44.24
N ALA A 796 -12.77 9.63 45.30
CA ALA A 796 -11.37 9.61 45.70
C ALA A 796 -10.93 8.14 45.93
N PRO A 797 -9.67 7.79 45.60
CA PRO A 797 -9.16 6.44 45.81
C PRO A 797 -9.38 6.01 47.27
N GLY A 798 -10.03 4.87 47.45
CA GLY A 798 -10.27 4.25 48.76
C GLY A 798 -9.11 3.31 49.11
N SER A 799 -9.28 2.49 50.15
CA SER A 799 -8.32 1.42 50.48
C SER A 799 -8.80 0.05 49.97
N PRO A 800 -8.44 -0.38 48.74
CA PRO A 800 -8.43 -1.79 48.37
C PRO A 800 -7.07 -2.25 47.79
N GLY A 801 -6.80 -3.56 47.87
CA GLY A 801 -5.48 -4.16 47.55
C GLY A 801 -5.32 -4.77 46.14
N LEU A 802 -4.10 -5.23 45.85
CA LEU A 802 -3.50 -5.85 44.65
C LEU A 802 -4.41 -6.32 43.49
N ARG A 803 -5.53 -6.99 43.79
CA ARG A 803 -6.43 -7.55 42.77
C ARG A 803 -7.05 -6.47 41.88
N ALA A 804 -7.32 -5.27 42.42
CA ALA A 804 -7.91 -4.18 41.65
C ALA A 804 -6.94 -3.65 40.57
N ALA A 805 -5.67 -3.42 40.92
CA ALA A 805 -4.65 -2.94 39.99
C ALA A 805 -4.27 -3.97 38.91
N LEU A 806 -4.21 -5.25 39.25
CA LEU A 806 -3.97 -6.32 38.26
C LEU A 806 -5.13 -6.50 37.28
N THR A 807 -6.36 -6.12 37.64
CA THR A 807 -7.47 -6.01 36.67
C THR A 807 -7.45 -4.71 35.86
N ALA A 808 -6.75 -3.68 36.31
CA ALA A 808 -6.65 -2.39 35.63
C ALA A 808 -5.68 -2.43 34.43
N CYS A 809 -4.51 -3.08 34.54
CA CYS A 809 -3.57 -3.18 33.41
C CYS A 809 -4.13 -3.90 32.16
N PRO A 810 -4.93 -4.99 32.28
CA PRO A 810 -5.67 -5.55 31.14
C PRO A 810 -6.75 -4.60 30.60
N GLY A 811 -7.36 -3.76 31.45
CA GLY A 811 -8.34 -2.75 31.07
C GLY A 811 -7.73 -1.59 30.27
N GLU A 812 -6.57 -1.10 30.68
CA GLU A 812 -5.74 -0.09 29.98
C GLU A 812 -5.47 -0.47 28.52
N MET A 813 -5.10 -1.73 28.27
CA MET A 813 -4.84 -2.23 26.91
C MET A 813 -6.07 -2.20 26.01
N ARG A 814 -7.29 -2.27 26.58
CA ARG A 814 -8.56 -2.22 25.85
C ARG A 814 -8.99 -0.82 25.45
N LEU A 815 -8.50 0.22 26.14
CA LEU A 815 -9.10 1.56 26.13
C LEU A 815 -8.18 2.67 25.59
N SER A 816 -6.92 2.37 25.24
CA SER A 816 -6.04 3.25 24.41
C SER A 816 -6.56 3.52 22.98
N VAL A 817 -7.84 3.27 22.79
CA VAL A 817 -8.53 2.86 21.58
C VAL A 817 -9.87 3.62 21.50
N ASP A 818 -10.52 3.85 22.64
CA ASP A 818 -11.78 4.58 22.75
C ASP A 818 -11.60 6.11 22.84
N THR A 819 -10.35 6.59 22.86
CA THR A 819 -9.98 7.97 23.19
C THR A 819 -9.95 8.92 21.98
N ILE A 820 -11.05 8.96 21.23
CA ILE A 820 -11.28 10.00 20.19
C ILE A 820 -12.01 11.23 20.77
N PHE A 821 -12.60 11.11 21.98
CA PHE A 821 -13.32 12.20 22.64
C PHE A 821 -12.64 12.61 23.96
N THR A 822 -12.24 13.88 24.06
CA THR A 822 -11.44 14.50 25.15
C THR A 822 -12.08 14.38 26.53
N ASP A 823 -13.39 14.61 26.67
CA ASP A 823 -14.06 14.55 27.98
C ASP A 823 -14.25 13.11 28.49
N ALA A 824 -14.60 12.17 27.60
CA ALA A 824 -14.66 10.74 27.95
C ALA A 824 -13.25 10.18 28.26
N THR A 825 -12.22 10.72 27.60
CA THR A 825 -10.82 10.41 27.85
C THR A 825 -10.40 10.88 29.23
N ALA A 826 -10.72 12.11 29.62
CA ALA A 826 -10.41 12.65 30.94
C ALA A 826 -11.12 11.87 32.06
N TYR A 827 -12.42 11.59 31.92
CA TYR A 827 -13.16 10.76 32.90
C TYR A 827 -12.59 9.34 33.02
N TYR A 828 -12.29 8.70 31.88
CA TYR A 828 -11.69 7.37 31.86
C TYR A 828 -10.31 7.34 32.53
N TRP A 829 -9.42 8.25 32.15
CA TRP A 829 -8.11 8.36 32.78
C TRP A 829 -8.23 8.70 34.26
N ALA A 830 -9.20 9.53 34.67
CA ALA A 830 -9.45 9.81 36.09
C ALA A 830 -9.85 8.52 36.83
N THR A 831 -10.80 7.74 36.32
CA THR A 831 -11.16 6.45 36.95
C THR A 831 -10.00 5.43 36.94
N THR A 832 -9.17 5.45 35.91
CA THR A 832 -8.05 4.52 35.77
C THR A 832 -6.90 4.90 36.70
N PHE A 833 -6.53 6.18 36.73
CA PHE A 833 -5.57 6.73 37.67
C PHE A 833 -6.04 6.57 39.12
N ALA A 834 -7.33 6.71 39.42
CA ALA A 834 -7.88 6.39 40.74
C ALA A 834 -7.66 4.92 41.12
N ARG A 835 -7.91 3.97 40.21
CA ARG A 835 -7.63 2.53 40.45
C ARG A 835 -6.14 2.22 40.57
N LEU A 836 -5.32 2.91 39.78
CA LEU A 836 -3.86 2.73 39.82
C LEU A 836 -3.24 3.35 41.07
N ALA A 837 -3.83 4.42 41.61
CA ALA A 837 -3.42 5.04 42.87
C ALA A 837 -3.45 4.06 44.05
N GLU A 838 -4.29 3.02 43.94
CA GLU A 838 -4.47 1.92 44.90
C GLU A 838 -3.57 0.70 44.60
N SER A 839 -2.69 0.77 43.60
CA SER A 839 -1.78 -0.32 43.26
C SER A 839 -0.72 -0.56 44.32
N ASP A 840 -0.41 -1.82 44.63
CA ASP A 840 0.72 -2.14 45.52
C ASP A 840 2.10 -1.94 44.86
N ARG A 841 2.12 -1.73 43.52
CA ARG A 841 3.33 -1.29 42.82
C ARG A 841 3.55 0.21 43.07
N PRO A 842 4.65 0.61 43.75
CA PRO A 842 4.89 2.00 44.11
C PRO A 842 4.84 2.95 42.91
N PHE A 843 5.37 2.53 41.76
CA PHE A 843 5.37 3.35 40.54
C PHE A 843 3.96 3.62 40.03
N LEU A 844 3.13 2.59 39.86
CA LEU A 844 1.75 2.74 39.40
C LEU A 844 0.90 3.56 40.38
N ALA A 845 1.12 3.38 41.69
CA ALA A 845 0.43 4.15 42.72
C ALA A 845 0.80 5.63 42.68
N ALA A 846 2.08 5.94 42.50
CA ALA A 846 2.56 7.31 42.38
C ALA A 846 2.00 7.98 41.12
N LEU A 847 2.07 7.32 39.95
CA LEU A 847 1.50 7.84 38.71
C LEU A 847 -0.03 7.96 38.76
N GLY A 848 -0.71 7.00 39.40
CA GLY A 848 -2.16 7.03 39.60
C GLY A 848 -2.60 8.20 40.46
N ARG A 849 -1.94 8.45 41.60
CA ARG A 849 -2.26 9.60 42.45
C ARG A 849 -2.05 10.94 41.73
N GLU A 850 -0.94 11.09 41.02
CA GLU A 850 -0.63 12.32 40.28
C GLU A 850 -1.55 12.52 39.08
N GLY A 851 -1.75 11.48 38.27
CA GLY A 851 -2.64 11.56 37.11
C GLY A 851 -4.07 11.90 37.50
N TYR A 852 -4.55 11.32 38.61
CA TYR A 852 -5.84 11.65 39.20
C TYR A 852 -5.89 13.10 39.69
N ALA A 853 -4.88 13.54 40.44
CA ALA A 853 -4.80 14.91 40.94
C ALA A 853 -4.77 15.95 39.81
N ARG A 854 -3.99 15.71 38.74
CA ARG A 854 -3.92 16.61 37.58
C ARG A 854 -5.21 16.72 36.81
N LEU A 855 -5.89 15.58 36.59
CA LEU A 855 -7.17 15.58 35.93
C LEU A 855 -8.23 16.29 36.77
N ARG A 856 -8.22 16.09 38.09
CA ARG A 856 -9.15 16.75 39.01
C ARG A 856 -8.89 18.25 39.08
N ASP A 857 -7.62 18.64 39.23
CA ASP A 857 -7.21 20.03 39.46
C ASP A 857 -6.94 20.78 38.15
N HIS A 858 -7.12 20.12 36.99
CA HIS A 858 -6.87 20.64 35.63
C HIS A 858 -5.44 21.18 35.45
N SER A 859 -4.48 20.61 36.18
CA SER A 859 -3.13 21.12 36.33
C SER A 859 -2.13 20.33 35.47
N GLY A 860 -2.08 20.64 34.17
CA GLY A 860 -1.03 20.17 33.26
C GLY A 860 -1.46 19.06 32.29
N ASP A 861 -0.50 18.57 31.51
CA ASP A 861 -0.70 17.53 30.50
C ASP A 861 -0.57 16.14 31.14
N GLU A 862 -1.64 15.36 31.15
CA GLU A 862 -1.70 14.00 31.69
C GLU A 862 -1.18 12.93 30.72
N ARG A 863 -1.01 13.28 29.43
CA ARG A 863 -0.60 12.33 28.37
C ARG A 863 0.73 11.62 28.65
N PRO A 864 1.76 12.27 29.22
CA PRO A 864 2.98 11.58 29.62
C PRO A 864 2.73 10.50 30.68
N LEU A 865 1.90 10.79 31.70
CA LEU A 865 1.56 9.85 32.77
C LEU A 865 0.81 8.63 32.21
N ALA A 866 -0.19 8.88 31.37
CA ALA A 866 -0.95 7.85 30.66
C ALA A 866 -0.06 6.95 29.80
N SER A 867 0.86 7.54 29.03
CA SER A 867 1.84 6.78 28.24
C SER A 867 2.77 5.95 29.12
N ALA A 868 3.22 6.48 30.26
CA ALA A 868 4.09 5.77 31.20
C ALA A 868 3.37 4.54 31.80
N VAL A 869 2.14 4.72 32.26
CA VAL A 869 1.28 3.64 32.79
C VAL A 869 1.05 2.56 31.74
N SER A 870 0.59 2.93 30.54
CA SER A 870 0.31 1.96 29.47
C SER A 870 1.55 1.14 29.12
N ARG A 871 2.72 1.77 29.03
CA ARG A 871 3.98 1.05 28.76
C ARG A 871 4.39 0.15 29.91
N TYR A 872 4.27 0.62 31.16
CA TYR A 872 4.57 -0.19 32.34
C TYR A 872 3.68 -1.43 32.41
N CYS A 873 2.37 -1.28 32.21
CA CYS A 873 1.42 -2.39 32.16
C CYS A 873 1.69 -3.38 31.02
N GLN A 874 2.04 -2.91 29.81
CA GLN A 874 2.43 -3.78 28.69
C GLN A 874 3.66 -4.62 29.02
N LEU A 875 4.65 -4.04 29.69
CA LEU A 875 5.89 -4.70 30.06
C LEU A 875 5.70 -5.68 31.22
N LEU A 876 4.82 -5.38 32.17
CA LEU A 876 4.44 -6.32 33.25
C LEU A 876 3.84 -7.61 32.69
N GLY A 877 2.93 -7.50 31.71
CA GLY A 877 2.29 -8.66 31.08
C GLY A 877 3.23 -9.49 30.20
N ALA A 878 4.35 -8.92 29.73
CA ALA A 878 5.32 -9.61 28.89
C ALA A 878 6.35 -10.43 29.68
N GLY A 879 6.51 -10.18 31.00
CA GLY A 879 7.61 -10.69 31.81
C GLY A 879 7.25 -11.62 32.98
N SER A 880 5.97 -11.86 33.27
CA SER A 880 5.57 -12.83 34.30
C SER A 880 5.13 -14.15 33.63
N PRO A 881 5.81 -15.29 33.88
CA PRO A 881 5.24 -16.60 33.59
C PRO A 881 3.99 -16.89 34.42
#